data_AF-A0A7V5RKG2-F1
#
_entry.id   AF-A0A7V5RKG2-F1
#
_cell.length_a   1.000
_cell.length_b   1.000
_cell.length_c   1.000
_cell.angle_alpha   90.00
_cell.angle_beta   90.00
_cell.angle_gamma   90.00
#
_symmetry.space_group_name_H-M   'P 1'
#
loop_
_entity.id
_entity.type
_entity.pdbx_description
1 polymer ?
#
loop_
_entity_poly.entity_id
_entity_poly.type
_entity_poly.pdbx_seq_one_letter_code
_entity_poly.pdbx_strand_id
1 'polypeptide(L)'
;DVFPNREVNAQTGQTMEAMFLEFEPRPYEDRPVFESWGGIQRALPTGSFDQTESKFLEIIVNGDKGILHINLGQISEDVIPNNKLDSEDIPVAGIRLGILDPGEDVGLDGMSNEEAAALGADQDWWDINEDGVRQPWEPYSDDDWAYTPGSTDFRFINGTENSANDGTRIPDTEDINRNGSVDLTNSYFEYTIDLSSTKYQAGPATPKGWKLYRIPLVMPPEGSSDPTRRKVRNPDLSQIEFARIWVNGVDEKVLIGIAEINLVGNEWKELGIYSLDDPQQFDSENDSTVAVTVVNTHENLDYTPPPGVEGAYDQINRIRSKEQALVLDVNDLPSGMMGLARKSFFETQNFIYYEKLKMYVYARDEYGTHITSDTSDIEFFIRFGSDPNNYYEVRERVYPGWDERNEIVLNFLDMTSLKLDSLLYNHEFGYFEKNVKGKIYRVKGNPSITNVRVLYAGVKNLSALNLPFSGQVWMNELRISNVEKAKGMAMRGRFDIRLSDFISMNGELNRQDADFHNVATRFGSGDNRTAVSLNSSIKLDKLLPQSWGLNIPVNVNYSESNSTPKYLPGKDIRVSEGLPDSVLQQIRTQSRQQGFSVSFSRAKASKNFLLKYTIDRLKGNFSHTASNQTSPTTLLADRKSWAGNLDYSLQFGPDTYFEVFRMFSSLPLLNRMSKMKFYYLPRSLSARIQGTTSRSISQTRTNSGAAGKRNDVYKYDVTRNFSLNYRMFDNLTANFNRSAVGDFRQKGLQGLFSNEFIDINKNQSFKLDFNPTWFSWATNNFSYSANYRYTNNLSLQERGRSAGTQSNLSASMTLKLSQIFKGGGSKTSRRRQPPGRRRRKPGQKAEGEKEKKQEKEKKKSGSANPLLLLKNLDALVGKFRDIRITYGQRSTVNNSALLEGTPHWRYQFGLASDPGLGKVAGQTGTLFTETVNRNLTASTGFQLLKRIDIQVNFTHDEQRTQNSQITGSYSDSWLQVGSLNMPFPEWTVSWNNIERLALLKKVAQKVSLSHNFTGKRSVFWNNEQNLTQREDFSISFRPLLKLSITWKNNMTSNLQINKTRSINNRFNINTEIEQPQISGGQRTSALDISFTTNYSKRGGFNLPLPFLKNKKLKNTVDVALTFSSTRNQNEQFTATEGWVPTTETSRWSFQSRVTYSFSSRVRGGASFELGKTKSTTAGETKIREFLIDVNISIRGN
;
A
#
# COMPACT_ATOMS: atom_id res chain seq x y z
N ASP A 1 22.34 37.72 12.08
CA ASP A 1 22.28 37.79 13.55
C ASP A 1 22.78 36.52 14.22
N VAL A 2 22.15 35.36 13.97
CA VAL A 2 22.59 34.07 14.55
C VAL A 2 23.72 33.41 13.75
N PHE A 3 23.62 33.34 12.43
CA PHE A 3 24.64 32.73 11.55
C PHE A 3 25.20 33.77 10.55
N PRO A 4 26.26 34.52 10.90
CA PRO A 4 26.76 35.63 10.07
C PRO A 4 27.35 35.19 8.73
N ASN A 5 27.89 33.98 8.65
CA ASN A 5 28.53 33.43 7.43
C ASN A 5 27.56 32.67 6.51
N ARG A 6 26.28 32.52 6.90
CA ARG A 6 25.29 31.77 6.12
C ARG A 6 24.76 32.63 4.98
N GLU A 7 24.94 32.17 3.75
CA GLU A 7 24.32 32.81 2.58
C GLU A 7 22.79 32.64 2.61
N VAL A 8 22.07 33.73 2.37
CA VAL A 8 20.61 33.75 2.23
C VAL A 8 20.23 34.46 0.93
N ASN A 9 19.14 34.04 0.29
CA ASN A 9 18.59 34.70 -0.90
C ASN A 9 17.11 35.09 -0.69
N ALA A 10 16.39 35.45 -1.75
CA ALA A 10 14.95 35.80 -1.67
C ALA A 10 14.00 34.58 -1.65
N GLN A 11 14.50 33.38 -1.94
CA GLN A 11 13.73 32.12 -1.95
C GLN A 11 13.90 31.31 -0.66
N THR A 12 15.01 31.51 0.05
CA THR A 12 15.27 31.04 1.42
C THR A 12 14.92 32.17 2.37
N GLY A 13 14.18 31.90 3.44
CA GLY A 13 13.84 32.93 4.42
C GLY A 13 15.07 33.68 4.95
N GLN A 14 15.04 35.02 4.89
CA GLN A 14 16.06 35.89 5.51
C GLN A 14 15.86 36.01 7.02
N THR A 15 14.71 35.56 7.51
CA THR A 15 14.31 35.53 8.92
C THR A 15 14.26 34.08 9.38
N MET A 16 14.68 33.84 10.62
CA MET A 16 14.51 32.57 11.31
C MET A 16 13.55 32.73 12.48
N GLU A 17 12.82 31.68 12.81
CA GLU A 17 12.02 31.62 14.03
C GLU A 17 12.95 31.31 15.21
N ALA A 18 12.74 32.00 16.33
CA ALA A 18 13.46 31.79 17.58
C ALA A 18 12.46 31.85 18.72
N MET A 19 12.71 31.07 19.77
CA MET A 19 11.91 31.04 20.98
C MET A 19 12.45 32.10 21.95
N PHE A 20 11.57 32.92 22.52
CA PHE A 20 11.95 33.88 23.56
C PHE A 20 11.27 33.49 24.87
N LEU A 21 12.08 33.23 25.89
CA LEU A 21 11.63 32.95 27.24
C LEU A 21 11.73 34.24 28.05
N GLU A 22 10.60 34.83 28.37
CA GLU A 22 10.49 35.96 29.28
C GLU A 22 10.13 35.43 30.67
N PHE A 23 11.03 35.58 31.65
CA PHE A 23 10.82 35.09 33.01
C PHE A 23 10.89 36.26 34.00
N GLU A 24 9.83 36.41 34.80
CA GLU A 24 9.74 37.41 35.86
C GLU A 24 9.63 36.68 37.21
N PRO A 25 10.71 36.66 38.02
CA PRO A 25 10.72 35.94 39.29
C PRO A 25 9.77 36.63 40.29
N ARG A 26 8.85 35.86 40.87
CA ARG A 26 7.93 36.35 41.90
C ARG A 26 8.42 35.93 43.29
N PRO A 27 8.31 36.80 44.32
CA PRO A 27 8.55 36.40 45.70
C PRO A 27 7.45 35.44 46.16
N TYR A 28 7.83 34.35 46.83
CA TYR A 28 6.90 33.41 47.45
C TYR A 28 7.34 33.13 48.90
N GLU A 29 6.49 33.50 49.86
CA GLU A 29 6.79 33.43 51.31
C GLU A 29 8.13 34.11 51.69
N ASP A 30 8.87 33.55 52.66
CA ASP A 30 10.19 34.01 53.12
C ASP A 30 11.35 33.49 52.25
N ARG A 31 11.08 32.93 51.06
CA ARG A 31 12.13 32.39 50.19
C ARG A 31 12.81 33.49 49.38
N PRO A 32 14.13 33.37 49.12
CA PRO A 32 14.83 34.28 48.24
C PRO A 32 14.24 34.28 46.81
N VAL A 33 14.09 35.46 46.21
CA VAL A 33 13.51 35.63 44.87
C VAL A 33 14.26 34.83 43.79
N PHE A 34 15.59 34.71 43.90
CA PHE A 34 16.41 33.93 42.97
C PHE A 34 16.11 32.42 42.97
N GLU A 35 15.42 31.87 43.99
CA GLU A 35 15.00 30.46 44.03
C GLU A 35 13.77 30.19 43.16
N SER A 36 13.03 31.23 42.76
CA SER A 36 11.90 31.10 41.84
C SER A 36 12.36 30.59 40.48
N TRP A 37 11.55 29.71 39.88
CA TRP A 37 11.83 29.10 38.59
C TRP A 37 10.60 29.10 37.69
N GLY A 38 10.82 29.04 36.39
CA GLY A 38 9.77 28.88 35.38
C GLY A 38 10.25 27.98 34.25
N GLY A 39 9.38 27.13 33.71
CA GLY A 39 9.79 26.15 32.70
C GLY A 39 8.68 25.70 31.78
N ILE A 40 9.09 25.11 30.66
CA ILE A 40 8.24 24.53 29.62
C ILE A 40 8.66 23.09 29.37
N GLN A 41 7.71 22.22 29.10
CA GLN A 41 7.98 20.82 28.78
C GLN A 41 7.25 20.35 27.52
N ARG A 42 7.76 19.30 26.90
CA ARG A 42 7.20 18.73 25.69
C ARG A 42 7.50 17.24 25.58
N ALA A 43 6.51 16.46 25.13
CA ALA A 43 6.70 15.09 24.69
C ALA A 43 7.42 15.03 23.32
N LEU A 44 8.45 14.20 23.24
CA LEU A 44 9.17 13.91 22.01
C LEU A 44 8.39 12.89 21.16
N PRO A 45 8.52 12.90 19.82
CA PRO A 45 7.98 11.83 18.99
C PRO A 45 8.67 10.49 19.28
N THR A 46 7.94 9.38 19.19
CA THR A 46 8.46 8.03 19.44
C THR A 46 9.70 7.66 18.61
N GLY A 47 9.85 8.23 17.41
CA GLY A 47 11.04 8.05 16.57
C GLY A 47 12.32 8.73 17.07
N SER A 48 12.20 9.60 18.08
CA SER A 48 13.31 10.39 18.64
C SER A 48 13.70 9.96 20.05
N PHE A 49 13.14 8.87 20.58
CA PHE A 49 13.40 8.43 21.95
C PHE A 49 14.82 7.92 22.16
N ASP A 50 15.37 7.22 21.17
CA ASP A 50 16.72 6.67 21.23
C ASP A 50 17.76 7.73 20.85
N GLN A 51 18.49 8.20 21.86
CA GLN A 51 19.57 9.17 21.77
C GLN A 51 20.92 8.56 22.17
N THR A 52 21.05 7.23 22.10
CA THR A 52 22.31 6.53 22.45
C THR A 52 23.48 6.88 21.54
N GLU A 53 23.22 7.33 20.31
CA GLU A 53 24.25 7.78 19.36
C GLU A 53 24.56 9.29 19.43
N SER A 54 23.78 10.05 20.20
CA SER A 54 23.99 11.48 20.41
C SER A 54 25.13 11.71 21.39
N LYS A 55 25.94 12.76 21.15
CA LYS A 55 27.13 13.08 21.97
C LYS A 55 27.02 14.39 22.71
N PHE A 56 26.48 15.42 22.07
CA PHE A 56 26.39 16.74 22.65
C PHE A 56 24.96 17.27 22.58
N LEU A 57 24.59 18.03 23.60
CA LEU A 57 23.47 18.96 23.57
C LEU A 57 24.03 20.30 23.12
N GLU A 58 23.64 20.74 21.93
CA GLU A 58 23.95 22.06 21.40
C GLU A 58 22.76 23.00 21.56
N ILE A 59 23.02 24.20 22.07
CA ILE A 59 21.99 25.23 22.19
C ILE A 59 22.57 26.60 21.85
N ILE A 60 21.85 27.35 21.03
CA ILE A 60 22.23 28.72 20.65
C ILE A 60 21.33 29.70 21.42
N VAL A 61 21.91 30.40 22.38
CA VAL A 61 21.20 31.26 23.34
C VAL A 61 21.66 32.71 23.22
N ASN A 62 20.74 33.65 23.39
CA ASN A 62 20.97 35.08 23.61
C ASN A 62 20.50 35.44 25.02
N GLY A 63 21.43 35.88 25.87
CA GLY A 63 21.16 36.20 27.27
C GLY A 63 22.45 36.22 28.09
N ASP A 64 22.50 37.08 29.11
CA ASP A 64 23.68 37.28 29.97
C ASP A 64 23.41 37.03 31.47
N LYS A 65 22.16 36.76 31.85
CA LYS A 65 21.72 36.55 33.24
C LYS A 65 20.79 35.35 33.35
N GLY A 66 20.90 34.63 34.46
CA GLY A 66 20.08 33.46 34.79
C GLY A 66 20.74 32.13 34.49
N ILE A 67 20.20 31.09 35.12
CA ILE A 67 20.66 29.71 35.01
C ILE A 67 19.59 28.93 34.24
N LEU A 68 19.96 28.45 33.06
CA LEU A 68 19.11 27.67 32.16
C LEU A 68 19.35 26.17 32.39
N HIS A 69 18.29 25.42 32.61
CA HIS A 69 18.32 23.98 32.83
C HIS A 69 17.56 23.26 31.74
N ILE A 70 18.10 22.12 31.29
CA ILE A 70 17.53 21.29 30.24
C ILE A 70 17.47 19.86 30.75
N ASN A 71 16.26 19.35 30.88
CA ASN A 71 15.93 18.01 31.36
C ASN A 71 15.53 17.13 30.18
N LEU A 72 16.13 15.94 30.07
CA LEU A 72 15.85 14.96 29.02
C LEU A 72 15.63 13.58 29.64
N GLY A 73 14.45 12.99 29.47
CA GLY A 73 14.16 11.64 29.94
C GLY A 73 12.67 11.41 30.12
N GLN A 74 12.30 10.68 31.15
CA GLN A 74 10.92 10.57 31.62
C GLN A 74 10.69 11.67 32.67
N ILE A 75 9.73 12.54 32.42
CA ILE A 75 9.44 13.69 33.28
C ILE A 75 7.96 13.62 33.64
N SER A 76 7.63 13.96 34.88
CA SER A 76 6.25 13.95 35.33
C SER A 76 5.40 14.93 34.55
N GLU A 77 4.24 14.45 34.14
CA GLU A 77 3.17 15.19 33.47
C GLU A 77 2.28 15.97 34.44
N ASP A 78 2.25 15.55 35.71
CA ASP A 78 1.55 16.18 36.86
C ASP A 78 2.08 17.61 37.10
N VAL A 79 1.37 18.62 36.57
CA VAL A 79 1.65 20.05 36.74
C VAL A 79 1.05 20.51 38.07
N ILE A 80 -0.21 20.17 38.32
CA ILE A 80 -0.86 20.34 39.61
C ILE A 80 -0.52 19.09 40.44
N PRO A 81 0.16 19.22 41.59
CA PRO A 81 0.76 18.07 42.27
C PRO A 81 -0.27 17.26 43.09
N ASN A 82 -1.29 16.71 42.44
CA ASN A 82 -2.38 15.94 43.06
C ASN A 82 -2.39 14.44 42.65
N ASN A 83 -1.54 14.02 41.70
CA ASN A 83 -1.47 12.66 41.13
C ASN A 83 -2.73 12.23 40.36
N LYS A 84 -3.49 13.17 39.84
CA LYS A 84 -4.68 12.94 39.01
C LYS A 84 -4.46 13.53 37.63
N LEU A 85 -5.29 13.12 36.67
CA LEU A 85 -5.23 13.69 35.33
C LEU A 85 -6.11 14.93 35.29
N ASP A 86 -5.48 16.10 35.40
CA ASP A 86 -6.15 17.37 35.22
C ASP A 86 -6.21 17.74 33.73
N SER A 87 -7.40 18.15 33.30
CA SER A 87 -7.65 18.54 31.92
C SER A 87 -9.00 19.20 31.79
N GLU A 88 -9.02 20.26 30.99
CA GLU A 88 -10.20 21.01 30.58
C GLU A 88 -11.23 20.15 29.83
N ASP A 89 -10.82 19.04 29.20
CA ASP A 89 -11.72 18.16 28.44
C ASP A 89 -12.58 17.33 29.38
N ILE A 90 -13.69 17.89 29.85
CA ILE A 90 -14.58 17.22 30.78
C ILE A 90 -15.23 16.04 30.05
N PRO A 91 -15.07 14.80 30.56
CA PRO A 91 -15.54 13.63 29.84
C PRO A 91 -17.08 13.60 29.76
N VAL A 92 -17.64 13.92 28.58
CA VAL A 92 -19.08 13.80 28.33
C VAL A 92 -19.44 12.31 28.24
N ALA A 93 -20.22 11.82 29.21
CA ALA A 93 -20.55 10.41 29.38
C ALA A 93 -19.34 9.45 29.45
N GLY A 94 -18.21 9.91 30.02
CA GLY A 94 -16.99 9.11 30.17
C GLY A 94 -16.09 9.09 28.93
N ILE A 95 -16.31 9.97 27.95
CA ILE A 95 -15.49 10.11 26.75
C ILE A 95 -14.95 11.55 26.68
N ARG A 96 -13.63 11.70 26.70
CA ARG A 96 -12.94 12.96 26.38
C ARG A 96 -12.92 13.16 24.85
N LEU A 97 -13.39 14.29 24.35
CA LEU A 97 -13.62 14.52 22.92
C LEU A 97 -12.37 15.04 22.18
N GLY A 98 -11.35 15.45 22.93
CA GLY A 98 -10.11 16.07 22.46
C GLY A 98 -10.30 17.48 21.93
N ILE A 99 -11.40 18.15 22.31
CA ILE A 99 -11.80 19.49 21.86
C ILE A 99 -12.46 20.26 23.00
N LEU A 100 -12.21 21.57 23.08
CA LEU A 100 -12.87 22.45 24.06
C LEU A 100 -14.35 22.73 23.72
N ASP A 101 -15.25 22.28 24.59
CA ASP A 101 -16.66 22.65 24.61
C ASP A 101 -16.89 24.01 25.30
N PRO A 102 -18.05 24.68 25.07
CA PRO A 102 -18.31 25.98 25.69
C PRO A 102 -18.35 25.91 27.22
N GLY A 103 -17.45 26.63 27.88
CA GLY A 103 -17.32 26.67 29.34
C GLY A 103 -16.29 25.70 29.90
N GLU A 104 -15.54 24.97 29.06
CA GLU A 104 -14.42 24.12 29.49
C GLU A 104 -13.06 24.83 29.51
N ASP A 105 -12.97 25.98 28.82
CA ASP A 105 -11.75 26.81 28.68
C ASP A 105 -11.54 27.65 29.96
N VAL A 106 -11.38 26.95 31.09
CA VAL A 106 -11.29 27.49 32.45
C VAL A 106 -9.94 27.18 33.12
N GLY A 107 -8.96 26.68 32.36
CA GLY A 107 -7.65 26.35 32.90
C GLY A 107 -7.49 24.91 33.36
N LEU A 108 -6.23 24.52 33.62
CA LEU A 108 -5.91 23.21 34.20
C LEU A 108 -6.43 23.04 35.63
N ASP A 109 -6.67 24.13 36.36
CA ASP A 109 -7.25 24.12 37.70
C ASP A 109 -8.75 23.82 37.72
N GLY A 110 -9.41 23.89 36.56
CA GLY A 110 -10.83 23.60 36.40
C GLY A 110 -11.76 24.63 37.04
N MET A 111 -11.27 25.84 37.32
CA MET A 111 -12.04 26.90 38.00
C MET A 111 -11.80 28.26 37.33
N SER A 112 -12.89 28.88 36.86
CA SER A 112 -12.79 30.26 36.37
C SER A 112 -12.66 31.28 37.50
N ASN A 113 -12.07 32.44 37.20
CA ASN A 113 -12.03 33.60 38.09
C ASN A 113 -13.42 34.02 38.65
N GLU A 114 -14.48 33.87 37.85
CA GLU A 114 -15.86 34.15 38.29
C GLU A 114 -16.35 33.17 39.37
N GLU A 115 -15.96 31.89 39.24
CA GLU A 115 -16.28 30.83 40.20
C GLU A 115 -15.47 31.00 41.50
N ALA A 116 -14.20 31.35 41.39
CA ALA A 116 -13.34 31.65 42.53
C ALA A 116 -13.90 32.81 43.38
N ALA A 117 -14.35 33.88 42.72
CA ALA A 117 -15.01 35.02 43.38
C ALA A 117 -16.31 34.62 44.10
N ALA A 118 -17.08 33.68 43.54
CA ALA A 118 -18.27 33.14 44.19
C ALA A 118 -17.96 32.32 45.46
N LEU A 119 -16.77 31.73 45.53
CA LEU A 119 -16.24 31.00 46.70
C LEU A 119 -15.57 31.92 47.74
N GLY A 120 -15.49 33.22 47.46
CA GLY A 120 -14.93 34.22 48.38
C GLY A 120 -13.41 34.36 48.28
N ALA A 121 -12.79 33.85 47.21
CA ALA A 121 -11.40 34.12 46.86
C ALA A 121 -11.30 35.34 45.92
N ASP A 122 -10.15 36.01 45.94
CA ASP A 122 -9.91 37.20 45.09
C ASP A 122 -9.54 36.83 43.64
N GLN A 123 -9.08 35.59 43.40
CA GLN A 123 -8.60 35.02 42.14
C GLN A 123 -8.66 33.48 42.23
N ASP A 124 -8.70 32.79 41.09
CA ASP A 124 -8.56 31.33 40.94
C ASP A 124 -7.25 30.77 41.52
N TRP A 125 -7.28 29.51 41.92
CA TRP A 125 -6.19 28.86 42.65
C TRP A 125 -6.15 27.37 42.37
N TRP A 126 -4.98 26.77 42.58
CA TRP A 126 -4.84 25.32 42.51
C TRP A 126 -5.41 24.69 43.79
N ASP A 127 -6.58 24.07 43.68
CA ASP A 127 -7.21 23.29 44.76
C ASP A 127 -6.51 21.92 44.91
N ILE A 128 -5.30 21.95 45.50
CA ILE A 128 -4.44 20.78 45.62
C ILE A 128 -5.06 19.72 46.54
N ASN A 129 -5.89 20.15 47.50
CA ASN A 129 -6.48 19.26 48.50
C ASN A 129 -7.93 18.85 48.20
N GLU A 130 -8.57 19.48 47.21
CA GLU A 130 -9.93 19.23 46.70
C GLU A 130 -11.05 19.51 47.72
N ASP A 131 -10.85 20.44 48.66
CA ASP A 131 -11.89 20.86 49.61
C ASP A 131 -12.75 22.02 49.11
N GLY A 132 -12.42 22.61 47.95
CA GLY A 132 -13.12 23.75 47.36
C GLY A 132 -13.01 25.04 48.17
N VAL A 133 -12.06 25.12 49.11
CA VAL A 133 -11.82 26.28 49.96
C VAL A 133 -10.35 26.65 49.91
N ARG A 134 -10.04 27.82 49.32
CA ARG A 134 -8.66 28.29 49.22
C ARG A 134 -7.95 28.31 50.57
N GLN A 135 -6.98 27.43 50.73
CA GLN A 135 -6.13 27.42 51.89
C GLN A 135 -5.04 28.49 51.75
N PRO A 136 -4.50 29.04 52.85
CA PRO A 136 -3.43 30.04 52.78
C PRO A 136 -2.16 29.57 52.06
N TRP A 137 -1.93 28.25 52.00
CA TRP A 137 -0.77 27.62 51.35
C TRP A 137 -1.02 27.26 49.87
N GLU A 138 -2.25 27.41 49.37
CA GLU A 138 -2.57 27.13 47.97
C GLU A 138 -2.21 28.32 47.07
N PRO A 139 -1.44 28.09 46.00
CA PRO A 139 -1.03 29.15 45.08
C PRO A 139 -2.21 29.58 44.21
N TYR A 140 -2.25 30.86 43.85
CA TYR A 140 -3.10 31.33 42.75
C TYR A 140 -2.62 30.69 41.44
N SER A 141 -3.55 30.37 40.53
CA SER A 141 -3.24 29.70 39.27
C SER A 141 -2.60 30.64 38.25
N ASP A 142 -3.02 31.92 38.23
CA ASP A 142 -2.47 32.96 37.35
C ASP A 142 -2.47 32.55 35.86
N ASP A 143 -3.49 31.81 35.42
CA ASP A 143 -3.52 31.15 34.14
C ASP A 143 -4.39 31.86 33.09
N ASP A 144 -4.84 33.08 33.37
CA ASP A 144 -5.52 33.97 32.42
C ASP A 144 -4.73 34.17 31.11
N TRP A 145 -5.33 33.82 29.98
CA TRP A 145 -4.79 34.13 28.66
C TRP A 145 -5.13 35.55 28.21
N ALA A 146 -4.13 36.32 27.78
CA ALA A 146 -4.35 37.60 27.10
C ALA A 146 -3.25 37.93 26.06
N TYR A 147 -3.65 38.06 24.79
CA TYR A 147 -2.78 38.58 23.73
C TYR A 147 -3.56 39.39 22.67
N THR A 148 -2.92 40.44 22.13
CA THR A 148 -3.45 41.23 21.01
C THR A 148 -2.50 41.13 19.81
N PRO A 149 -2.96 40.72 18.61
CA PRO A 149 -2.11 40.58 17.44
C PRO A 149 -1.30 41.85 17.12
N GLY A 150 0.02 41.74 17.09
CA GLY A 150 0.94 42.86 16.86
C GLY A 150 1.40 43.60 18.11
N SER A 151 0.91 43.20 19.30
CA SER A 151 1.46 43.63 20.58
C SER A 151 2.87 43.05 20.80
N THR A 152 3.71 43.80 21.50
CA THR A 152 5.01 43.35 22.01
C THR A 152 4.94 42.87 23.47
N ASP A 153 3.75 42.91 24.07
CA ASP A 153 3.48 42.40 25.41
C ASP A 153 2.99 40.95 25.31
N PHE A 154 3.79 40.02 25.84
CA PHE A 154 3.56 38.57 25.77
C PHE A 154 3.33 37.96 27.16
N ARG A 155 3.17 38.78 28.21
CA ARG A 155 3.14 38.31 29.62
C ARG A 155 2.09 37.23 29.91
N PHE A 156 0.95 37.29 29.22
CA PHE A 156 -0.20 36.40 29.43
C PHE A 156 -0.51 35.51 28.21
N ILE A 157 0.44 35.35 27.28
CA ILE A 157 0.17 34.55 26.06
C ILE A 157 0.15 33.04 26.32
N ASN A 158 0.74 32.59 27.43
CA ASN A 158 0.84 31.18 27.81
C ASN A 158 -0.23 30.76 28.85
N GLY A 159 -1.21 31.62 29.15
CA GLY A 159 -2.32 31.27 30.03
C GLY A 159 -3.19 30.15 29.43
N THR A 160 -3.79 29.33 30.28
CA THR A 160 -4.68 28.22 29.92
C THR A 160 -6.15 28.65 29.91
N GLU A 161 -6.62 29.48 30.86
CA GLU A 161 -7.98 30.04 30.85
C GLU A 161 -8.18 31.01 29.66
N ASN A 162 -9.27 30.85 28.90
CA ASN A 162 -9.62 31.65 27.72
C ASN A 162 -8.61 31.55 26.54
N SER A 163 -7.78 30.50 26.52
CA SER A 163 -6.72 30.28 25.53
C SER A 163 -7.25 29.93 24.13
N ALA A 164 -8.52 29.49 24.02
CA ALA A 164 -9.15 29.18 22.73
C ALA A 164 -9.23 30.37 21.76
N ASN A 165 -9.04 31.59 22.27
CA ASN A 165 -8.96 32.83 21.49
C ASN A 165 -7.71 32.91 20.59
N ASP A 166 -6.66 32.12 20.84
CA ASP A 166 -5.48 31.99 19.98
C ASP A 166 -5.73 31.16 18.70
N GLY A 167 -6.93 30.56 18.58
CA GLY A 167 -7.42 29.90 17.37
C GLY A 167 -7.28 28.38 17.36
N THR A 168 -6.69 27.79 18.40
CA THR A 168 -6.69 26.35 18.67
C THR A 168 -7.74 26.01 19.72
N ARG A 169 -8.71 25.13 19.40
CA ARG A 169 -9.71 24.63 20.37
C ARG A 169 -9.29 23.28 20.95
N ILE A 170 -8.02 23.15 21.28
CA ILE A 170 -7.45 21.95 21.87
C ILE A 170 -7.50 22.17 23.38
N PRO A 171 -8.07 21.25 24.15
CA PRO A 171 -8.12 21.37 25.60
C PRO A 171 -6.72 21.22 26.18
N ASP A 172 -6.42 22.03 27.19
CA ASP A 172 -5.21 21.87 27.98
C ASP A 172 -5.37 20.65 28.89
N THR A 173 -4.29 19.86 28.96
CA THR A 173 -4.27 18.58 29.69
C THR A 173 -2.86 18.27 30.14
N GLU A 174 -2.76 17.62 31.30
CA GLU A 174 -1.51 17.04 31.78
C GLU A 174 -1.07 15.82 30.95
N ASP A 175 -1.96 15.15 30.21
CA ASP A 175 -1.62 14.06 29.28
C ASP A 175 -0.95 14.60 28.00
N ILE A 176 0.27 15.11 28.15
CA ILE A 176 1.06 15.77 27.10
C ILE A 176 1.38 14.79 25.96
N ASN A 177 1.63 13.51 26.27
CA ASN A 177 1.93 12.48 25.28
C ASN A 177 0.68 11.81 24.65
N ARG A 178 -0.53 12.10 25.17
CA ARG A 178 -1.84 11.62 24.72
C ARG A 178 -2.03 10.11 24.82
N ASN A 179 -1.49 9.49 25.88
CA ASN A 179 -1.61 8.07 26.15
C ASN A 179 -2.89 7.70 26.93
N GLY A 180 -3.64 8.69 27.43
CA GLY A 180 -4.88 8.54 28.19
C GLY A 180 -4.71 8.49 29.70
N SER A 181 -3.52 8.76 30.23
CA SER A 181 -3.19 8.79 31.67
C SER A 181 -2.11 9.82 31.97
N VAL A 182 -2.06 10.31 33.21
CA VAL A 182 -0.96 11.18 33.68
C VAL A 182 0.27 10.34 34.05
N ASP A 183 1.41 10.61 33.44
CA ASP A 183 2.66 9.94 33.75
C ASP A 183 3.39 10.61 34.94
N LEU A 184 3.49 9.92 36.08
CA LEU A 184 4.09 10.47 37.32
C LEU A 184 5.61 10.24 37.47
N THR A 185 6.26 9.72 36.42
CA THR A 185 7.65 9.24 36.52
C THR A 185 8.65 10.37 36.30
N ASN A 186 9.54 10.58 37.27
CA ASN A 186 10.70 11.48 37.15
C ASN A 186 12.01 10.69 37.08
N SER A 187 12.52 10.46 35.87
CA SER A 187 13.80 9.80 35.60
C SER A 187 14.46 10.47 34.38
N TYR A 188 15.29 11.47 34.61
CA TYR A 188 15.86 12.31 33.54
C TYR A 188 17.33 12.71 33.79
N PHE A 189 18.00 13.06 32.70
CA PHE A 189 19.28 13.77 32.69
C PHE A 189 19.04 15.27 32.78
N GLU A 190 19.75 15.98 33.65
CA GLU A 190 19.69 17.43 33.76
C GLU A 190 21.03 18.06 33.34
N TYR A 191 20.94 19.06 32.46
CA TYR A 191 22.05 19.86 31.95
C TYR A 191 21.81 21.33 32.30
N THR A 192 22.76 21.97 32.99
CA THR A 192 22.64 23.33 33.52
C THR A 192 23.67 24.26 32.90
N ILE A 193 23.22 25.44 32.46
CA ILE A 193 24.02 26.49 31.82
C ILE A 193 23.82 27.78 32.61
N ASP A 194 24.89 28.30 33.19
CA ASP A 194 24.91 29.66 33.70
C ASP A 194 25.21 30.63 32.55
N LEU A 195 24.24 31.49 32.19
CA LEU A 195 24.36 32.38 31.04
C LEU A 195 25.40 33.51 31.23
N SER A 196 25.82 33.75 32.48
CA SER A 196 26.92 34.66 32.80
C SER A 196 28.29 34.00 32.65
N SER A 197 28.33 32.66 32.60
CA SER A 197 29.55 31.86 32.48
C SER A 197 29.88 31.58 31.01
N THR A 198 31.18 31.40 30.73
CA THR A 198 31.68 30.93 29.43
C THR A 198 31.86 29.41 29.38
N LYS A 199 31.49 28.70 30.46
CA LYS A 199 31.59 27.23 30.52
C LYS A 199 30.70 26.59 29.44
N TYR A 200 31.28 25.66 28.67
CA TYR A 200 30.67 25.01 27.49
C TYR A 200 30.41 25.93 26.28
N GLN A 201 30.80 27.20 26.32
CA GLN A 201 30.69 28.07 25.15
C GLN A 201 31.64 27.60 24.05
N ALA A 202 31.10 27.29 22.88
CA ALA A 202 31.83 26.87 21.69
C ALA A 202 32.00 28.05 20.72
N GLY A 203 33.19 28.67 20.75
CA GLY A 203 33.53 29.80 19.88
C GLY A 203 33.10 31.19 20.42
N PRO A 204 33.47 32.27 19.72
CA PRO A 204 33.11 33.62 20.12
C PRO A 204 31.61 33.89 19.92
N ALA A 205 31.05 34.77 20.75
CA ALA A 205 29.68 35.24 20.56
C ALA A 205 29.54 36.00 19.23
N THR A 206 28.38 35.88 18.58
CA THR A 206 28.07 36.65 17.38
C THR A 206 28.02 38.15 17.67
N PRO A 207 28.11 39.04 16.65
CA PRO A 207 27.98 40.48 16.85
C PRO A 207 26.68 40.94 17.53
N LYS A 208 25.66 40.08 17.60
CA LYS A 208 24.36 40.34 18.23
C LYS A 208 24.18 39.60 19.58
N GLY A 209 25.23 39.02 20.14
CA GLY A 209 25.22 38.42 21.48
C GLY A 209 24.76 36.96 21.56
N TRP A 210 24.48 36.30 20.43
CA TRP A 210 24.18 34.86 20.42
C TRP A 210 25.44 34.03 20.72
N LYS A 211 25.32 33.10 21.67
CA LYS A 211 26.36 32.18 22.13
C LYS A 211 25.92 30.74 21.84
N LEU A 212 26.81 29.94 21.23
CA LEU A 212 26.61 28.50 21.08
C LEU A 212 27.19 27.80 22.31
N TYR A 213 26.37 27.07 23.06
CA TYR A 213 26.81 26.16 24.10
C TYR A 213 26.79 24.72 23.58
N ARG A 214 27.88 23.98 23.81
CA ARG A 214 28.02 22.56 23.44
C ARG A 214 28.33 21.74 24.69
N ILE A 215 27.33 21.04 25.20
CA ILE A 215 27.40 20.31 26.48
C ILE A 215 27.51 18.81 26.20
N PRO A 216 28.51 18.10 26.75
CA PRO A 216 28.61 16.65 26.60
C PRO A 216 27.43 15.94 27.28
N LEU A 217 26.78 15.01 26.56
CA LEU A 217 25.68 14.19 27.10
C LEU A 217 26.17 13.16 28.12
N VAL A 218 27.44 12.75 28.00
CA VAL A 218 28.11 11.85 28.95
C VAL A 218 28.12 12.48 30.33
N MET A 219 27.59 11.72 31.29
CA MET A 219 27.50 12.14 32.68
C MET A 219 28.85 12.01 33.37
N PRO A 220 29.21 12.95 34.27
CA PRO A 220 30.45 12.86 35.00
C PRO A 220 30.47 11.61 35.92
N PRO A 221 31.66 11.09 36.27
CA PRO A 221 31.79 9.95 37.19
C PRO A 221 31.09 10.20 38.53
N GLU A 222 30.61 9.13 39.16
CA GLU A 222 29.93 9.19 40.46
C GLU A 222 30.88 9.78 41.53
N GLY A 223 30.45 10.85 42.20
CA GLY A 223 31.28 11.63 43.14
C GLY A 223 31.95 12.89 42.55
N SER A 224 31.73 13.20 41.28
CA SER A 224 32.15 14.48 40.68
C SER A 224 31.44 15.67 41.34
N SER A 225 32.18 16.77 41.54
CA SER A 225 31.65 18.03 42.04
C SER A 225 31.12 18.95 40.93
N ASP A 226 30.89 18.45 39.71
CA ASP A 226 30.37 19.25 38.59
C ASP A 226 28.86 19.47 38.74
N PRO A 227 28.40 20.68 39.15
CA PRO A 227 26.99 20.94 39.39
C PRO A 227 26.19 21.08 38.10
N THR A 228 26.84 21.05 36.93
CA THR A 228 26.21 21.40 35.64
C THR A 228 25.58 20.20 34.91
N ARG A 229 25.85 18.98 35.36
CA ARG A 229 25.33 17.75 34.75
C ARG A 229 25.04 16.73 35.83
N ARG A 230 23.77 16.33 35.95
CA ARG A 230 23.36 15.34 36.96
C ARG A 230 22.34 14.34 36.42
N LYS A 231 22.33 13.14 37.00
CA LYS A 231 21.29 12.13 36.78
C LYS A 231 20.27 12.22 37.91
N VAL A 232 18.99 12.24 37.58
CA VAL A 232 17.90 12.11 38.55
C VAL A 232 17.30 10.72 38.42
N ARG A 233 17.38 9.91 39.48
CA ARG A 233 17.02 8.48 39.51
C ARG A 233 17.86 7.65 38.52
N ASN A 234 17.22 6.94 37.57
CA ASN A 234 17.89 6.01 36.67
C ASN A 234 17.44 6.24 35.20
N PRO A 235 17.84 7.36 34.59
CA PRO A 235 17.48 7.70 33.21
C PRO A 235 18.25 6.86 32.18
N ASP A 236 17.62 6.58 31.04
CA ASP A 236 18.22 5.85 29.90
C ASP A 236 18.16 6.70 28.63
N LEU A 237 19.31 6.82 27.93
CA LEU A 237 19.40 7.51 26.64
C LEU A 237 18.62 6.81 25.53
N SER A 238 18.29 5.52 25.68
CA SER A 238 17.43 4.81 24.73
C SER A 238 15.95 5.19 24.84
N GLN A 239 15.56 5.87 25.93
CA GLN A 239 14.18 6.17 26.29
C GLN A 239 14.02 7.61 26.81
N ILE A 240 14.19 8.58 25.90
CA ILE A 240 13.92 9.99 26.18
C ILE A 240 12.54 10.38 25.67
N GLU A 241 11.54 10.37 26.56
CA GLU A 241 10.14 10.64 26.23
C GLU A 241 9.80 12.13 26.26
N PHE A 242 10.41 12.89 27.17
CA PHE A 242 10.15 14.31 27.40
C PHE A 242 11.43 15.14 27.42
N ALA A 243 11.29 16.38 26.98
CA ALA A 243 12.28 17.43 27.15
C ALA A 243 11.65 18.60 27.92
N ARG A 244 12.31 19.11 28.97
CA ARG A 244 11.87 20.25 29.76
C ARG A 244 12.99 21.28 29.90
N ILE A 245 12.67 22.55 29.66
CA ILE A 245 13.59 23.66 29.78
C ILE A 245 13.07 24.57 30.89
N TRP A 246 13.91 24.97 31.83
CA TRP A 246 13.50 25.88 32.91
C TRP A 246 14.63 26.81 33.33
N VAL A 247 14.27 27.98 33.87
CA VAL A 247 15.21 29.05 34.25
C VAL A 247 15.04 29.38 35.72
N ASN A 248 16.14 29.60 36.43
CA ASN A 248 16.15 30.17 37.78
C ASN A 248 17.39 31.07 38.01
N GLY A 249 17.61 31.53 39.25
CA GLY A 249 18.83 32.27 39.61
C GLY A 249 18.85 33.72 39.12
N VAL A 250 17.67 34.35 39.05
CA VAL A 250 17.50 35.76 38.67
C VAL A 250 16.64 36.48 39.70
N ASP A 251 17.00 37.72 40.03
CA ASP A 251 16.23 38.58 40.95
C ASP A 251 15.38 39.64 40.21
N GLU A 252 15.54 39.74 38.89
CA GLU A 252 14.83 40.68 38.04
C GLU A 252 14.34 39.98 36.77
N LYS A 253 13.41 40.63 36.07
CA LYS A 253 12.85 40.15 34.81
C LYS A 253 13.95 39.94 33.76
N VAL A 254 13.99 38.77 33.13
CA VAL A 254 14.95 38.41 32.08
C VAL A 254 14.27 37.95 30.80
N LEU A 255 14.91 38.22 29.66
CA LEU A 255 14.51 37.75 28.35
C LEU A 255 15.65 36.90 27.76
N ILE A 256 15.39 35.62 27.52
CA ILE A 256 16.36 34.66 27.00
C ILE A 256 15.87 34.21 25.61
N GLY A 257 16.63 34.54 24.57
CA GLY A 257 16.37 34.06 23.22
C GLY A 257 17.04 32.71 22.98
N ILE A 258 16.33 31.72 22.46
CA ILE A 258 16.85 30.42 22.06
C ILE A 258 16.56 30.25 20.56
N ALA A 259 17.62 30.19 19.75
CA ALA A 259 17.47 30.05 18.31
C ALA A 259 17.27 28.58 17.91
N GLU A 260 18.10 27.68 18.45
CA GLU A 260 18.05 26.24 18.15
C GLU A 260 18.53 25.43 19.35
N ILE A 261 17.96 24.24 19.52
CA ILE A 261 18.39 23.20 20.47
C ILE A 261 18.52 21.89 19.69
N ASN A 262 19.69 21.29 19.71
CA ASN A 262 19.99 20.10 18.93
C ASN A 262 20.70 19.06 19.80
N LEU A 263 20.27 17.80 19.68
CA LEU A 263 21.08 16.66 20.10
C LEU A 263 21.91 16.23 18.90
N VAL A 264 23.23 16.41 19.00
CA VAL A 264 24.15 16.17 17.90
C VAL A 264 25.01 14.94 18.18
N GLY A 265 25.03 14.04 17.20
CA GLY A 265 25.92 12.88 17.15
C GLY A 265 26.93 13.03 16.01
N ASN A 266 27.94 12.16 16.00
CA ASN A 266 28.89 12.07 14.90
C ASN A 266 28.73 10.73 14.17
N GLU A 267 28.67 10.74 12.84
CA GLU A 267 28.67 9.51 12.04
C GLU A 267 29.97 8.70 12.21
N TRP A 268 31.04 9.37 12.66
CA TRP A 268 32.30 8.76 13.04
C TRP A 268 32.30 8.48 14.54
N LYS A 269 32.37 7.20 14.91
CA LYS A 269 32.46 6.73 16.30
C LYS A 269 33.92 6.59 16.72
N GLU A 270 34.27 7.15 17.87
CA GLU A 270 35.58 6.92 18.50
C GLU A 270 35.70 5.46 18.90
N LEU A 271 36.90 4.90 18.79
CA LEU A 271 37.20 3.57 19.31
C LEU A 271 38.22 3.59 20.46
N GLY A 272 38.76 4.77 20.79
CA GLY A 272 39.84 4.95 21.76
C GLY A 272 41.25 4.87 21.15
N ILE A 273 42.27 4.82 22.01
CA ILE A 273 43.66 4.52 21.65
C ILE A 273 43.84 3.03 21.33
N TYR A 274 44.76 2.66 20.44
CA TYR A 274 45.10 1.28 20.08
C TYR A 274 46.62 1.07 19.98
N SER A 275 47.10 -0.11 20.40
CA SER A 275 48.45 -0.59 20.04
C SER A 275 48.37 -1.59 18.89
N LEU A 276 49.41 -1.64 18.04
CA LEU A 276 49.56 -2.69 17.02
C LEU A 276 49.91 -4.05 17.61
N ASP A 277 50.49 -4.06 18.81
CA ASP A 277 51.09 -5.26 19.42
C ASP A 277 50.10 -6.05 20.31
N ASP A 278 49.03 -5.41 20.78
CA ASP A 278 47.92 -6.06 21.50
C ASP A 278 46.55 -5.45 21.10
N PRO A 279 45.81 -6.07 20.17
CA PRO A 279 44.51 -5.58 19.72
C PRO A 279 43.34 -5.86 20.69
N GLN A 280 43.57 -6.58 21.82
CA GLN A 280 42.49 -7.11 22.67
C GLN A 280 42.25 -6.34 23.97
N GLN A 281 43.12 -5.41 24.37
CA GLN A 281 42.88 -4.54 25.54
C GLN A 281 42.27 -3.20 25.10
N PHE A 282 40.94 -3.07 25.01
CA PHE A 282 40.33 -1.74 24.89
C PHE A 282 39.12 -1.56 25.79
N ASP A 283 39.20 -0.51 26.61
CA ASP A 283 38.11 0.11 27.33
C ASP A 283 37.59 1.28 26.47
N SER A 284 36.58 1.01 25.65
CA SER A 284 35.97 2.02 24.77
C SER A 284 35.02 2.98 25.52
N GLU A 285 34.75 2.75 26.81
CA GLU A 285 33.69 3.47 27.53
C GLU A 285 34.19 4.72 28.28
N ASN A 286 35.51 4.94 28.39
CA ASN A 286 36.06 6.06 29.20
C ASN A 286 37.33 6.75 28.68
N ASP A 287 37.72 6.55 27.42
CA ASP A 287 38.95 7.14 26.88
C ASP A 287 38.74 8.59 26.37
N SER A 288 39.25 9.59 27.10
CA SER A 288 39.23 11.01 26.71
C SER A 288 40.41 11.44 25.83
N THR A 289 41.29 10.51 25.45
CA THR A 289 42.52 10.80 24.66
C THR A 289 42.20 11.22 23.23
N VAL A 290 41.09 10.73 22.65
CA VAL A 290 40.71 10.97 21.24
C VAL A 290 39.25 11.38 21.15
N ALA A 291 39.00 12.60 20.71
CA ALA A 291 37.68 13.14 20.45
C ALA A 291 37.48 13.44 18.95
N VAL A 292 36.30 13.11 18.43
CA VAL A 292 35.96 13.28 17.02
C VAL A 292 34.90 14.36 16.88
N THR A 293 35.31 15.50 16.35
CA THR A 293 34.46 16.69 16.19
C THR A 293 34.41 17.13 14.72
N VAL A 294 33.69 18.21 14.43
CA VAL A 294 33.57 18.78 13.09
C VAL A 294 33.84 20.28 13.17
N VAL A 295 34.58 20.79 12.18
CA VAL A 295 34.77 22.23 11.96
C VAL A 295 34.17 22.62 10.62
N ASN A 296 33.50 23.77 10.53
CA ASN A 296 32.81 24.17 9.31
C ASN A 296 32.81 25.69 9.07
N THR A 297 32.55 26.09 7.82
CA THR A 297 32.61 27.50 7.38
C THR A 297 31.52 28.41 7.97
N HIS A 298 30.43 27.85 8.49
CA HIS A 298 29.28 28.61 8.96
C HIS A 298 29.34 28.90 10.46
N GLU A 299 29.82 27.94 11.24
CA GLU A 299 29.85 27.96 12.71
C GLU A 299 31.25 28.30 13.24
N ASN A 300 32.34 27.97 12.52
CA ASN A 300 33.72 28.24 12.93
C ASN A 300 34.34 29.36 12.08
N LEU A 301 34.60 30.52 12.70
CA LEU A 301 35.17 31.70 12.02
C LEU A 301 36.66 31.52 11.62
N ASP A 302 37.36 30.62 12.27
CA ASP A 302 38.79 30.32 12.11
C ASP A 302 39.06 29.18 11.10
N TYR A 303 38.01 28.53 10.59
CA TYR A 303 38.14 27.43 9.64
C TYR A 303 38.37 27.93 8.21
N THR A 304 39.46 27.46 7.59
CA THR A 304 39.73 27.66 6.15
C THR A 304 39.67 26.32 5.42
N PRO A 305 38.83 26.17 4.38
CA PRO A 305 38.77 24.95 3.57
C PRO A 305 40.11 24.67 2.86
N PRO A 306 40.39 23.39 2.49
CA PRO A 306 41.54 23.05 1.66
C PRO A 306 41.53 23.81 0.33
N PRO A 307 42.71 24.00 -0.32
CA PRO A 307 42.80 24.71 -1.59
C PRO A 307 41.86 24.12 -2.67
N GLY A 308 40.99 24.96 -3.22
CA GLY A 308 40.05 24.58 -4.29
C GLY A 308 38.80 23.82 -3.83
N VAL A 309 38.58 23.71 -2.52
CA VAL A 309 37.38 23.09 -1.93
C VAL A 309 36.43 24.18 -1.46
N GLU A 310 35.18 24.10 -1.90
CA GLU A 310 34.12 25.01 -1.49
C GLU A 310 32.82 24.23 -1.32
N GLY A 311 31.91 24.75 -0.49
CA GLY A 311 30.61 24.13 -0.29
C GLY A 311 29.78 24.03 -1.57
N ALA A 312 28.93 23.02 -1.63
CA ALA A 312 28.09 22.75 -2.80
C ALA A 312 27.18 23.94 -3.13
N TYR A 313 27.29 24.45 -4.35
CA TYR A 313 26.47 25.55 -4.85
C TYR A 313 25.16 25.01 -5.43
N ASP A 314 24.05 25.30 -4.77
CA ASP A 314 22.73 24.99 -5.29
C ASP A 314 22.41 25.97 -6.43
N GLN A 315 22.32 25.46 -7.67
CA GLN A 315 22.04 26.30 -8.84
C GLN A 315 20.61 26.86 -8.86
N ILE A 316 19.66 26.20 -8.18
CA ILE A 316 18.26 26.63 -8.12
C ILE A 316 18.15 27.78 -7.14
N ASN A 317 18.61 27.55 -5.92
CA ASN A 317 18.51 28.50 -4.82
C ASN A 317 19.69 29.49 -4.79
N ARG A 318 20.71 29.35 -5.63
CA ARG A 318 21.88 30.25 -5.69
C ARG A 318 22.57 30.46 -4.33
N ILE A 319 22.52 29.45 -3.47
CA ILE A 319 23.15 29.44 -2.13
C ILE A 319 24.25 28.40 -2.09
N ARG A 320 25.27 28.69 -1.29
CA ARG A 320 26.35 27.75 -1.00
C ARG A 320 26.07 27.00 0.30
N SER A 321 26.17 25.67 0.24
CA SER A 321 26.04 24.81 1.43
C SER A 321 27.24 24.97 2.37
N LYS A 322 27.10 24.58 3.63
CA LYS A 322 28.23 24.55 4.57
C LYS A 322 29.28 23.54 4.14
N GLU A 323 30.54 23.95 4.26
CA GLU A 323 31.71 23.13 3.98
C GLU A 323 32.35 22.74 5.31
N GLN A 324 32.69 21.46 5.50
CA GLN A 324 33.04 20.92 6.81
C GLN A 324 34.13 19.86 6.75
N ALA A 325 35.03 19.85 7.74
CA ALA A 325 36.06 18.84 7.93
C ALA A 325 35.84 18.07 9.24
N LEU A 326 36.20 16.79 9.25
CA LEU A 326 36.21 15.97 10.47
C LEU A 326 37.52 16.22 11.22
N VAL A 327 37.45 16.46 12.51
CA VAL A 327 38.61 16.70 13.37
C VAL A 327 38.82 15.52 14.30
N LEU A 328 40.02 14.94 14.25
CA LEU A 328 40.55 14.04 15.27
C LEU A 328 41.34 14.91 16.26
N ASP A 329 40.69 15.26 17.37
CA ASP A 329 41.29 16.03 18.45
C ASP A 329 41.93 15.05 19.44
N VAL A 330 43.24 15.15 19.62
CA VAL A 330 44.04 14.17 20.34
C VAL A 330 44.72 14.85 21.52
N ASN A 331 44.54 14.30 22.72
CA ASN A 331 45.12 14.80 23.96
C ASN A 331 45.97 13.71 24.61
N ASP A 332 47.27 13.94 24.76
CA ASP A 332 48.24 13.07 25.42
C ASP A 332 48.36 11.64 24.83
N LEU A 333 48.30 11.50 23.50
CA LEU A 333 48.46 10.19 22.83
C LEU A 333 49.88 9.63 23.04
N PRO A 334 50.04 8.49 23.74
CA PRO A 334 51.36 7.93 24.04
C PRO A 334 52.12 7.50 22.78
N SER A 335 53.46 7.46 22.86
CA SER A 335 54.26 6.96 21.74
C SER A 335 53.95 5.48 21.45
N GLY A 336 53.86 5.14 20.16
CA GLY A 336 53.50 3.80 19.69
C GLY A 336 52.00 3.52 19.61
N MET A 337 51.16 4.32 20.28
CA MET A 337 49.70 4.20 20.25
C MET A 337 49.08 4.93 19.06
N MET A 338 47.85 4.55 18.69
CA MET A 338 47.05 5.19 17.66
C MET A 338 45.65 5.55 18.14
N GLY A 339 45.16 6.75 17.85
CA GLY A 339 43.76 7.12 18.03
C GLY A 339 42.91 6.77 16.80
N LEU A 340 41.71 6.22 17.00
CA LEU A 340 40.87 5.70 15.92
C LEU A 340 39.43 6.24 15.95
N ALA A 341 38.93 6.59 14.77
CA ALA A 341 37.54 6.89 14.49
C ALA A 341 37.00 5.95 13.40
N ARG A 342 35.76 5.47 13.54
CA ARG A 342 35.11 4.51 12.63
C ARG A 342 33.81 5.07 12.08
N LYS A 343 33.64 5.02 10.77
CA LYS A 343 32.36 5.21 10.09
C LYS A 343 31.85 3.88 9.53
N SER A 344 30.59 3.56 9.84
CA SER A 344 29.93 2.35 9.34
C SER A 344 28.83 2.72 8.35
N PHE A 345 28.80 2.05 7.21
CA PHE A 345 27.73 2.20 6.22
C PHE A 345 26.63 1.17 6.46
N PHE A 346 25.38 1.62 6.43
CA PHE A 346 24.22 0.72 6.47
C PHE A 346 24.18 -0.19 5.23
N GLU A 347 24.42 0.38 4.04
CA GLU A 347 24.55 -0.35 2.79
C GLU A 347 26.00 -0.52 2.37
N THR A 348 26.28 -1.67 1.75
CA THR A 348 27.59 -1.97 1.19
C THR A 348 27.92 -1.04 0.03
N GLN A 349 29.08 -0.38 0.09
CA GLN A 349 29.59 0.49 -0.95
C GLN A 349 30.47 -0.27 -1.94
N ASN A 350 30.34 0.07 -3.23
CA ASN A 350 31.10 -0.54 -4.32
C ASN A 350 31.96 0.51 -5.03
N PHE A 351 33.28 0.41 -4.83
CA PHE A 351 34.26 1.34 -5.40
C PHE A 351 34.92 0.83 -6.69
N ILE A 352 34.51 -0.33 -7.22
CA ILE A 352 35.20 -0.99 -8.36
C ILE A 352 35.20 -0.19 -9.67
N TYR A 353 34.25 0.75 -9.81
CA TYR A 353 34.11 1.58 -11.01
C TYR A 353 34.98 2.84 -10.98
N TYR A 354 35.75 3.05 -9.91
CA TYR A 354 36.62 4.20 -9.72
C TYR A 354 38.07 3.74 -9.59
N GLU A 355 39.02 4.58 -10.01
CA GLU A 355 40.45 4.23 -9.96
C GLU A 355 41.12 4.71 -8.68
N LYS A 356 40.70 5.86 -8.13
CA LYS A 356 41.44 6.53 -7.05
C LYS A 356 40.54 6.96 -5.89
N LEU A 357 41.01 6.79 -4.67
CA LEU A 357 40.50 7.46 -3.48
C LEU A 357 41.42 8.64 -3.16
N LYS A 358 40.84 9.79 -2.83
CA LYS A 358 41.55 11.03 -2.51
C LYS A 358 40.98 11.65 -1.25
N MET A 359 41.83 12.32 -0.49
CA MET A 359 41.42 13.16 0.64
C MET A 359 42.52 14.17 1.00
N TYR A 360 42.13 15.27 1.64
CA TYR A 360 43.06 16.21 2.25
C TYR A 360 43.17 15.94 3.74
N VAL A 361 44.38 16.10 4.27
CA VAL A 361 44.67 16.04 5.70
C VAL A 361 45.25 17.38 6.14
N TYR A 362 44.80 17.87 7.29
CA TYR A 362 45.35 19.04 7.97
C TYR A 362 45.94 18.56 9.28
N ALA A 363 47.07 19.09 9.71
CA ALA A 363 47.58 18.84 11.05
C ALA A 363 47.96 20.13 11.76
N ARG A 364 47.63 20.18 13.04
CA ARG A 364 47.98 21.26 13.97
C ARG A 364 48.55 20.63 15.23
N ASP A 365 49.81 20.95 15.50
CA ASP A 365 50.49 20.65 16.74
C ASP A 365 50.55 21.96 17.55
N GLU A 366 49.95 21.97 18.73
CA GLU A 366 49.79 23.18 19.54
C GLU A 366 51.13 23.66 20.13
N TYR A 367 52.06 22.74 20.37
CA TYR A 367 53.37 23.03 20.96
C TYR A 367 54.51 22.95 19.93
N GLY A 368 54.26 22.41 18.74
CA GLY A 368 55.23 22.28 17.64
C GLY A 368 56.36 21.29 17.96
N THR A 369 56.09 20.32 18.83
CA THR A 369 57.08 19.36 19.34
C THR A 369 57.18 18.08 18.51
N HIS A 370 56.13 17.70 17.79
CA HIS A 370 56.04 16.46 17.01
C HIS A 370 55.90 16.73 15.52
N ILE A 371 55.29 17.86 15.14
CA ILE A 371 55.05 18.25 13.75
C ILE A 371 55.75 19.59 13.47
N THR A 372 56.75 19.56 12.59
CA THR A 372 57.47 20.75 12.09
C THR A 372 57.37 20.84 10.58
N SER A 373 57.88 21.91 9.96
CA SER A 373 57.87 22.06 8.49
C SER A 373 58.62 20.94 7.76
N ASP A 374 59.65 20.39 8.39
CA ASP A 374 60.63 19.51 7.76
C ASP A 374 60.50 18.05 8.23
N THR A 375 60.13 17.84 9.50
CA THR A 375 59.98 16.51 10.12
C THR A 375 58.63 16.36 10.82
N SER A 376 58.09 15.15 10.78
CA SER A 376 56.87 14.78 11.48
C SER A 376 57.01 13.41 12.10
N ASP A 377 56.67 13.33 13.38
CA ASP A 377 56.57 12.10 14.18
C ASP A 377 55.13 11.57 14.26
N ILE A 378 54.21 12.14 13.47
CA ILE A 378 52.79 11.78 13.46
C ILE A 378 52.40 11.22 12.11
N GLU A 379 51.75 10.05 12.11
CA GLU A 379 51.18 9.42 10.93
C GLU A 379 49.65 9.48 10.96
N PHE A 380 49.05 9.91 9.86
CA PHE A 380 47.62 9.70 9.62
C PHE A 380 47.42 8.46 8.76
N PHE A 381 46.35 7.71 9.02
CA PHE A 381 45.98 6.58 8.20
C PHE A 381 44.47 6.48 7.98
N ILE A 382 44.11 5.91 6.83
CA ILE A 382 42.73 5.54 6.50
C ILE A 382 42.68 4.05 6.16
N ARG A 383 41.75 3.32 6.78
CA ARG A 383 41.41 1.92 6.50
C ARG A 383 40.01 1.83 5.91
N PHE A 384 39.80 0.91 4.98
CA PHE A 384 38.47 0.62 4.45
C PHE A 384 38.33 -0.86 4.09
N GLY A 385 37.16 -1.43 4.34
CA GLY A 385 36.95 -2.87 4.16
C GLY A 385 35.54 -3.33 4.51
N SER A 386 35.34 -4.65 4.54
CA SER A 386 34.06 -5.26 4.94
C SER A 386 33.90 -5.33 6.45
N ASP A 387 35.01 -5.47 7.18
CA ASP A 387 35.07 -5.69 8.62
C ASP A 387 36.50 -5.38 9.15
N PRO A 388 36.73 -5.37 10.48
CA PRO A 388 38.04 -5.06 11.06
C PRO A 388 39.17 -6.04 10.72
N ASN A 389 38.86 -7.23 10.19
CA ASN A 389 39.84 -8.25 9.82
C ASN A 389 40.13 -8.29 8.32
N ASN A 390 39.27 -7.70 7.50
CA ASN A 390 39.38 -7.64 6.04
C ASN A 390 39.37 -6.19 5.57
N TYR A 391 40.55 -5.56 5.53
CA TYR A 391 40.70 -4.16 5.13
C TYR A 391 41.95 -3.86 4.28
N TYR A 392 41.84 -2.77 3.53
CA TYR A 392 42.94 -2.04 2.90
C TYR A 392 43.27 -0.81 3.73
N GLU A 393 44.54 -0.44 3.82
CA GLU A 393 45.01 0.73 4.58
C GLU A 393 46.10 1.49 3.83
N VAL A 394 46.08 2.81 3.97
CA VAL A 394 47.18 3.70 3.58
C VAL A 394 47.57 4.59 4.77
N ARG A 395 48.88 4.75 5.00
CA ARG A 395 49.46 5.61 6.03
C ARG A 395 50.46 6.60 5.43
N GLU A 396 50.49 7.80 5.99
CA GLU A 396 51.40 8.86 5.59
C GLU A 396 51.69 9.80 6.78
N ARG A 397 52.90 10.38 6.81
CA ARG A 397 53.26 11.39 7.81
C ARG A 397 52.58 12.72 7.51
N VAL A 398 52.13 13.43 8.53
CA VAL A 398 51.39 14.70 8.37
C VAL A 398 52.26 15.91 8.70
N TYR A 399 52.09 16.99 7.96
CA TYR A 399 52.82 18.26 8.11
C TYR A 399 51.86 19.41 8.56
N PRO A 400 52.37 20.55 9.04
CA PRO A 400 51.52 21.63 9.53
C PRO A 400 50.61 22.19 8.44
N GLY A 401 49.32 22.36 8.74
CA GLY A 401 48.36 22.98 7.83
C GLY A 401 47.85 22.07 6.70
N TRP A 402 47.23 22.66 5.69
CA TRP A 402 46.86 21.99 4.43
C TRP A 402 48.07 21.88 3.48
N ASP A 403 49.16 21.27 3.95
CA ASP A 403 50.37 21.06 3.14
C ASP A 403 50.09 20.16 1.94
N GLU A 404 50.74 20.40 0.79
CA GLU A 404 50.57 19.56 -0.41
C GLU A 404 50.99 18.09 -0.17
N ARG A 405 51.91 17.85 0.77
CA ARG A 405 52.32 16.51 1.20
C ARG A 405 51.22 15.77 1.96
N ASN A 406 50.24 16.49 2.52
CA ASN A 406 49.12 15.92 3.26
C ASN A 406 47.93 15.52 2.34
N GLU A 407 48.11 15.46 1.02
CA GLU A 407 47.12 14.91 0.11
C GLU A 407 47.30 13.39 -0.06
N ILE A 408 46.37 12.62 0.51
CA ILE A 408 46.34 11.17 0.33
C ILE A 408 45.68 10.88 -1.02
N VAL A 409 46.45 10.31 -1.94
CA VAL A 409 45.99 9.80 -3.22
C VAL A 409 46.28 8.30 -3.29
N LEU A 410 45.25 7.50 -3.11
CA LEU A 410 45.28 6.05 -3.14
C LEU A 410 44.78 5.53 -4.48
N ASN A 411 45.56 4.71 -5.17
CA ASN A 411 45.13 4.01 -6.38
C ASN A 411 44.63 2.60 -6.02
N PHE A 412 43.39 2.28 -6.37
CA PHE A 412 42.81 0.97 -6.06
C PHE A 412 43.53 -0.17 -6.79
N LEU A 413 44.09 0.07 -7.98
CA LEU A 413 44.86 -0.95 -8.70
C LEU A 413 46.11 -1.36 -7.92
N ASP A 414 46.78 -0.40 -7.27
CA ASP A 414 47.96 -0.68 -6.46
C ASP A 414 47.59 -1.54 -5.25
N MET A 415 46.41 -1.31 -4.64
CA MET A 415 45.89 -2.13 -3.54
C MET A 415 45.49 -3.54 -3.98
N THR A 416 44.84 -3.69 -5.14
CA THR A 416 44.52 -5.02 -5.68
C THR A 416 45.79 -5.79 -6.04
N SER A 417 46.84 -5.11 -6.52
CA SER A 417 48.15 -5.71 -6.79
C SER A 417 48.84 -6.12 -5.50
N LEU A 418 48.81 -5.27 -4.47
CA LEU A 418 49.34 -5.57 -3.13
C LEU A 418 48.65 -6.80 -2.52
N LYS A 419 47.34 -6.96 -2.73
CA LYS A 419 46.59 -8.14 -2.32
C LYS A 419 46.99 -9.40 -3.09
N LEU A 420 47.31 -9.29 -4.38
CA LEU A 420 47.82 -10.42 -5.15
C LEU A 420 49.20 -10.85 -4.63
N ASP A 421 50.08 -9.89 -4.34
CA ASP A 421 51.37 -10.14 -3.71
C ASP A 421 51.18 -10.81 -2.34
N SER A 422 50.23 -10.35 -1.52
CA SER A 422 49.96 -10.94 -0.19
C SER A 422 49.45 -12.38 -0.24
N LEU A 423 48.89 -12.83 -1.36
CA LEU A 423 48.47 -14.22 -1.53
C LEU A 423 49.63 -15.15 -1.89
N LEU A 424 50.75 -14.61 -2.37
CA LEU A 424 51.94 -15.36 -2.77
C LEU A 424 52.94 -15.56 -1.63
N TYR A 425 52.91 -14.69 -0.63
CA TYR A 425 53.82 -14.71 0.51
C TYR A 425 53.06 -15.10 1.78
N ASN A 426 53.60 -16.05 2.55
CA ASN A 426 53.04 -16.41 3.85
C ASN A 426 53.46 -15.35 4.88
N HIS A 427 52.51 -14.73 5.58
CA HIS A 427 52.77 -13.61 6.48
C HIS A 427 52.66 -14.01 7.95
N GLU A 428 53.76 -13.83 8.68
CA GLU A 428 53.88 -14.15 10.11
C GLU A 428 52.94 -13.32 10.99
N PHE A 429 52.61 -12.09 10.57
CA PHE A 429 51.82 -11.12 11.33
C PHE A 429 50.35 -10.95 10.83
N GLY A 430 49.91 -11.76 9.86
CA GLY A 430 48.52 -11.73 9.35
C GLY A 430 48.15 -10.52 8.48
N TYR A 431 49.11 -9.67 8.10
CA TYR A 431 48.97 -8.56 7.13
C TYR A 431 50.21 -8.48 6.22
N PHE A 432 50.05 -7.82 5.07
CA PHE A 432 51.14 -7.47 4.15
C PHE A 432 51.26 -5.96 4.04
N GLU A 433 52.49 -5.45 4.04
CA GLU A 433 52.74 -4.02 3.86
C GLU A 433 53.86 -3.75 2.86
N LYS A 434 53.76 -2.61 2.19
CA LYS A 434 54.75 -2.13 1.22
C LYS A 434 54.91 -0.63 1.36
N ASN A 435 56.15 -0.17 1.53
CA ASN A 435 56.48 1.24 1.51
C ASN A 435 56.77 1.68 0.07
N VAL A 436 56.06 2.70 -0.41
CA VAL A 436 56.24 3.28 -1.73
C VAL A 436 56.29 4.80 -1.59
N LYS A 437 57.46 5.40 -1.86
CA LYS A 437 57.70 6.86 -1.83
C LYS A 437 57.27 7.52 -0.50
N GLY A 438 57.50 6.86 0.64
CA GLY A 438 57.16 7.41 1.96
C GLY A 438 55.71 7.15 2.42
N LYS A 439 54.86 6.58 1.57
CA LYS A 439 53.52 6.09 1.94
C LYS A 439 53.55 4.59 2.21
N ILE A 440 52.88 4.15 3.26
CA ILE A 440 52.78 2.73 3.62
C ILE A 440 51.41 2.22 3.20
N TYR A 441 51.38 1.25 2.30
CA TYR A 441 50.16 0.55 1.91
C TYR A 441 50.10 -0.81 2.60
N ARG A 442 48.96 -1.15 3.20
CA ARG A 442 48.76 -2.40 3.94
C ARG A 442 47.47 -3.10 3.53
N VAL A 443 47.52 -4.44 3.50
CA VAL A 443 46.36 -5.33 3.29
C VAL A 443 46.31 -6.38 4.39
N LYS A 444 45.14 -6.55 5.01
CA LYS A 444 44.86 -7.57 6.04
C LYS A 444 43.66 -8.41 5.62
N GLY A 445 43.77 -9.74 5.70
CA GLY A 445 42.69 -10.66 5.32
C GLY A 445 42.44 -10.69 3.80
N ASN A 446 41.18 -10.82 3.39
CA ASN A 446 40.75 -10.83 1.99
C ASN A 446 39.70 -9.72 1.70
N PRO A 447 40.08 -8.43 1.85
CA PRO A 447 39.17 -7.30 1.61
C PRO A 447 38.70 -7.24 0.17
N SER A 448 37.57 -6.59 -0.10
CA SER A 448 37.09 -6.35 -1.46
C SER A 448 36.60 -4.91 -1.60
N ILE A 449 37.08 -4.20 -2.63
CA ILE A 449 36.59 -2.84 -2.94
C ILE A 449 35.13 -2.82 -3.42
N THR A 450 34.55 -3.98 -3.74
CA THR A 450 33.10 -4.11 -4.04
C THR A 450 32.24 -4.22 -2.79
N ASN A 451 32.86 -4.50 -1.64
CA ASN A 451 32.18 -4.74 -0.37
C ASN A 451 32.78 -3.91 0.76
N VAL A 452 32.69 -2.57 0.63
CA VAL A 452 33.15 -1.65 1.68
C VAL A 452 31.98 -1.30 2.60
N ARG A 453 32.10 -1.65 3.87
CA ARG A 453 31.09 -1.39 4.93
C ARG A 453 31.60 -0.48 6.03
N VAL A 454 32.91 -0.47 6.26
CA VAL A 454 33.53 0.30 7.34
C VAL A 454 34.71 1.10 6.83
N LEU A 455 34.86 2.31 7.35
CA LEU A 455 36.02 3.17 7.21
C LEU A 455 36.60 3.42 8.60
N TYR A 456 37.92 3.42 8.72
CA TYR A 456 38.63 3.85 9.91
C TYR A 456 39.58 4.97 9.55
N ALA A 457 39.53 6.08 10.27
CA ALA A 457 40.54 7.14 10.19
C ALA A 457 41.27 7.17 11.53
N GLY A 458 42.57 7.45 11.53
CA GLY A 458 43.30 7.50 12.79
C GLY A 458 44.65 8.19 12.70
N VAL A 459 45.18 8.50 13.87
CA VAL A 459 46.46 9.19 14.07
C VAL A 459 47.36 8.28 14.90
N LYS A 460 48.62 8.10 14.52
CA LYS A 460 49.61 7.30 15.23
C LYS A 460 50.79 8.16 15.64
N ASN A 461 51.20 8.05 16.91
CA ASN A 461 52.39 8.71 17.43
C ASN A 461 53.63 7.81 17.24
N LEU A 462 54.64 8.33 16.53
CA LEU A 462 55.92 7.65 16.27
C LEU A 462 57.10 8.22 17.08
N SER A 463 56.85 9.11 18.04
CA SER A 463 57.91 9.82 18.76
C SER A 463 58.92 8.84 19.37
N ALA A 464 60.14 8.83 18.83
CA ALA A 464 61.24 8.00 19.35
C ALA A 464 61.70 8.45 20.75
N LEU A 465 61.33 9.67 21.14
CA LEU A 465 61.61 10.27 22.45
C LEU A 465 60.54 9.95 23.50
N ASN A 466 59.57 9.10 23.17
CA ASN A 466 58.45 8.72 24.04
C ASN A 466 57.60 9.91 24.53
N LEU A 467 57.50 10.97 23.71
CA LEU A 467 56.72 12.17 24.03
C LEU A 467 55.24 11.96 23.65
N PRO A 468 54.28 12.20 24.55
CA PRO A 468 52.87 12.15 24.22
C PRO A 468 52.49 13.27 23.25
N PHE A 469 51.59 13.00 22.30
CA PHE A 469 51.15 13.96 21.29
C PHE A 469 49.82 14.57 21.68
N SER A 470 49.76 15.91 21.67
CA SER A 470 48.53 16.69 21.83
C SER A 470 48.38 17.64 20.65
N GLY A 471 47.29 17.52 19.91
CA GLY A 471 47.05 18.28 18.70
C GLY A 471 45.87 17.77 17.89
N GLN A 472 45.59 18.45 16.77
CA GLN A 472 44.44 18.18 15.93
C GLN A 472 44.86 17.72 14.55
N VAL A 473 44.23 16.65 14.06
CA VAL A 473 44.38 16.19 12.68
C VAL A 473 43.02 16.22 12.00
N TRP A 474 42.85 17.03 10.96
CA TRP A 474 41.58 17.15 10.25
C TRP A 474 41.62 16.36 8.96
N MET A 475 40.50 15.76 8.58
CA MET A 475 40.31 15.15 7.27
C MET A 475 39.15 15.82 6.53
N ASN A 476 39.36 16.09 5.24
CA ASN A 476 38.35 16.65 4.37
C ASN A 476 38.36 16.02 2.97
N GLU A 477 37.23 16.13 2.26
CA GLU A 477 37.07 15.71 0.87
C GLU A 477 37.44 14.24 0.61
N LEU A 478 37.00 13.34 1.50
CA LEU A 478 37.14 11.90 1.25
C LEU A 478 36.29 11.49 0.05
N ARG A 479 36.92 11.38 -1.11
CA ARG A 479 36.27 11.19 -2.39
C ARG A 479 36.89 10.08 -3.22
N ILE A 480 36.06 9.44 -4.02
CA ILE A 480 36.49 8.53 -5.09
C ILE A 480 36.45 9.27 -6.42
N SER A 481 37.48 9.08 -7.24
CA SER A 481 37.70 9.84 -8.47
C SER A 481 38.17 8.92 -9.60
N ASN A 482 38.18 9.46 -10.82
CA ASN A 482 38.49 8.75 -12.06
C ASN A 482 37.60 7.53 -12.29
N VAL A 483 36.39 7.76 -12.81
CA VAL A 483 35.51 6.67 -13.26
C VAL A 483 36.17 5.88 -14.40
N GLU A 484 36.11 4.55 -14.35
CA GLU A 484 36.64 3.67 -15.39
C GLU A 484 35.95 3.96 -16.74
N LYS A 485 36.72 4.32 -17.77
CA LYS A 485 36.22 4.64 -19.13
C LYS A 485 36.50 3.51 -20.12
N ALA A 486 36.19 2.27 -19.74
CA ALA A 486 36.37 1.12 -20.61
C ALA A 486 35.34 1.13 -21.76
N LYS A 487 35.77 0.75 -22.96
CA LYS A 487 34.89 0.64 -24.13
C LYS A 487 34.22 -0.73 -24.11
N GLY A 488 32.89 -0.76 -24.26
CA GLY A 488 32.13 -2.00 -24.46
C GLY A 488 31.40 -2.00 -25.81
N MET A 489 31.27 -3.19 -26.41
CA MET A 489 30.49 -3.39 -27.64
C MET A 489 29.30 -4.31 -27.39
N ALA A 490 28.20 -4.06 -28.09
CA ALA A 490 27.11 -5.02 -28.22
C ALA A 490 26.79 -5.26 -29.69
N MET A 491 26.59 -6.52 -30.05
CA MET A 491 26.26 -7.00 -31.37
C MET A 491 25.01 -7.88 -31.29
N ARG A 492 24.00 -7.56 -32.10
CA ARG A 492 22.83 -8.42 -32.28
C ARG A 492 22.67 -8.76 -33.76
N GLY A 493 22.69 -10.05 -34.08
CA GLY A 493 22.34 -10.59 -35.38
C GLY A 493 21.02 -11.35 -35.31
N ARG A 494 20.09 -11.05 -36.21
CA ARG A 494 18.84 -11.80 -36.37
C ARG A 494 18.76 -12.37 -37.78
N PHE A 495 18.41 -13.65 -37.88
CA PHE A 495 18.25 -14.36 -39.14
C PHE A 495 16.85 -14.97 -39.20
N ASP A 496 16.12 -14.71 -40.27
CA ASP A 496 14.79 -15.25 -40.52
C ASP A 496 14.78 -15.94 -41.89
N ILE A 497 14.63 -17.27 -41.90
CA ILE A 497 14.63 -18.11 -43.11
C ILE A 497 13.25 -18.73 -43.27
N ARG A 498 12.62 -18.57 -44.44
CA ARG A 498 11.36 -19.24 -44.80
C ARG A 498 11.56 -19.97 -46.12
N LEU A 499 11.53 -21.30 -46.08
CA LEU A 499 11.62 -22.16 -47.26
C LEU A 499 10.20 -22.59 -47.67
N SER A 500 9.57 -21.77 -48.53
CA SER A 500 8.17 -21.95 -48.97
C SER A 500 7.24 -22.14 -47.76
N ASP A 501 6.31 -23.08 -47.85
CA ASP A 501 5.39 -23.48 -46.78
C ASP A 501 5.96 -24.56 -45.83
N PHE A 502 7.19 -25.05 -46.06
CA PHE A 502 7.73 -26.25 -45.42
C PHE A 502 8.50 -25.97 -44.14
N ILE A 503 9.45 -25.02 -44.16
CA ILE A 503 10.30 -24.69 -43.02
C ILE A 503 10.29 -23.20 -42.77
N SER A 504 10.11 -22.80 -41.50
CA SER A 504 10.39 -21.45 -41.02
C SER A 504 11.37 -21.51 -39.85
N MET A 505 12.51 -20.84 -39.96
CA MET A 505 13.55 -20.80 -38.95
C MET A 505 13.87 -19.35 -38.58
N ASN A 506 13.93 -19.07 -37.29
CA ASN A 506 14.30 -17.79 -36.74
C ASN A 506 15.45 -17.96 -35.74
N GLY A 507 16.54 -17.26 -35.98
CA GLY A 507 17.75 -17.28 -35.16
C GLY A 507 18.13 -15.89 -34.67
N GLU A 508 18.60 -15.79 -33.43
CA GLU A 508 19.14 -14.57 -32.84
C GLU A 508 20.46 -14.86 -32.13
N LEU A 509 21.51 -14.13 -32.50
CA LEU A 509 22.81 -14.10 -31.85
C LEU A 509 22.92 -12.74 -31.16
N ASN A 510 23.21 -12.74 -29.85
CA ASN A 510 23.44 -11.54 -29.07
C ASN A 510 24.76 -11.67 -28.32
N ARG A 511 25.70 -10.77 -28.60
CA ARG A 511 26.99 -10.67 -27.90
C ARG A 511 27.07 -9.29 -27.27
N GLN A 512 27.42 -9.22 -26.00
CA GLN A 512 27.53 -7.98 -25.25
C GLN A 512 28.73 -8.08 -24.31
N ASP A 513 29.59 -7.07 -24.36
CA ASP A 513 30.74 -6.98 -23.46
C ASP A 513 30.33 -6.35 -22.12
N ALA A 514 31.11 -6.63 -21.06
CA ALA A 514 30.83 -6.23 -19.68
C ALA A 514 30.62 -4.72 -19.49
N ASP A 515 31.35 -3.91 -20.25
CA ASP A 515 31.37 -2.45 -20.14
C ASP A 515 30.33 -1.77 -21.06
N PHE A 516 29.55 -2.54 -21.84
CA PHE A 516 28.49 -1.96 -22.68
C PHE A 516 27.28 -1.53 -21.84
N HIS A 517 26.83 -0.29 -22.03
CA HIS A 517 25.67 0.29 -21.37
C HIS A 517 24.93 1.26 -22.29
N ASN A 518 23.65 1.53 -21.99
CA ASN A 518 22.84 2.51 -22.71
C ASN A 518 23.05 3.93 -22.12
N VAL A 519 22.55 4.96 -22.81
CA VAL A 519 22.64 6.37 -22.36
C VAL A 519 21.98 6.61 -21.00
N ALA A 520 20.93 5.85 -20.66
CA ALA A 520 20.22 5.97 -19.39
C ALA A 520 20.92 5.27 -18.21
N THR A 521 21.86 4.37 -18.48
CA THR A 521 22.55 3.55 -17.45
C THR A 521 23.95 4.10 -17.22
N ARG A 522 24.32 4.31 -15.94
CA ARG A 522 25.63 4.88 -15.56
C ARG A 522 26.81 3.91 -15.77
N PHE A 523 26.60 2.61 -15.55
CA PHE A 523 27.63 1.56 -15.65
C PHE A 523 27.13 0.36 -16.47
N GLY A 524 28.07 -0.43 -17.01
CA GLY A 524 27.81 -1.69 -17.72
C GLY A 524 27.36 -2.82 -16.80
N SER A 525 26.99 -3.96 -17.40
CA SER A 525 26.52 -5.14 -16.66
C SER A 525 27.61 -5.86 -15.87
N GLY A 526 28.90 -5.55 -16.11
CA GLY A 526 30.02 -6.23 -15.46
C GLY A 526 30.29 -7.66 -15.97
N ASP A 527 29.46 -8.14 -16.90
CA ASP A 527 29.46 -9.49 -17.45
C ASP A 527 29.62 -9.49 -18.98
N ASN A 528 30.55 -10.31 -19.48
CA ASN A 528 30.66 -10.64 -20.90
C ASN A 528 29.65 -11.72 -21.26
N ARG A 529 28.64 -11.37 -22.04
CA ARG A 529 27.51 -12.24 -22.38
C ARG A 529 27.48 -12.60 -23.86
N THR A 530 27.37 -13.88 -24.16
CA THR A 530 27.07 -14.41 -25.49
C THR A 530 25.86 -15.32 -25.42
N ALA A 531 24.80 -14.97 -26.15
CA ALA A 531 23.56 -15.72 -26.21
C ALA A 531 23.19 -16.05 -27.67
N VAL A 532 22.79 -17.30 -27.90
CA VAL A 532 22.28 -17.80 -29.18
C VAL A 532 20.89 -18.36 -28.93
N SER A 533 19.95 -18.06 -29.81
CA SER A 533 18.64 -18.71 -29.82
C SER A 533 18.27 -19.07 -31.25
N LEU A 534 17.75 -20.26 -31.45
CA LEU A 534 17.30 -20.82 -32.72
C LEU A 534 15.94 -21.45 -32.49
N ASN A 535 14.94 -21.06 -33.26
CA ASN A 535 13.66 -21.75 -33.32
C ASN A 535 13.39 -22.13 -34.76
N SER A 536 12.91 -23.35 -34.99
CA SER A 536 12.58 -23.88 -36.30
C SER A 536 11.21 -24.54 -36.24
N SER A 537 10.38 -24.30 -37.24
CA SER A 537 9.09 -24.95 -37.43
C SER A 537 9.07 -25.64 -38.79
N ILE A 538 8.83 -26.95 -38.79
CA ILE A 538 8.89 -27.82 -39.96
C ILE A 538 7.52 -28.46 -40.14
N LYS A 539 6.87 -28.29 -41.29
CA LYS A 539 5.56 -28.89 -41.60
C LYS A 539 5.74 -30.21 -42.35
N LEU A 540 5.85 -31.33 -41.61
CA LEU A 540 6.11 -32.64 -42.20
C LEU A 540 4.94 -33.16 -43.07
N ASP A 541 3.74 -32.59 -42.95
CA ASP A 541 2.60 -32.94 -43.80
C ASP A 541 2.85 -32.65 -45.29
N LYS A 542 3.75 -31.73 -45.63
CA LYS A 542 4.11 -31.42 -47.02
C LYS A 542 4.92 -32.53 -47.71
N LEU A 543 5.47 -33.49 -46.97
CA LEU A 543 6.17 -34.67 -47.51
C LEU A 543 5.23 -35.87 -47.74
N LEU A 544 3.99 -35.80 -47.24
CA LEU A 544 3.00 -36.87 -47.32
C LEU A 544 1.93 -36.55 -48.39
N PRO A 545 1.25 -37.56 -48.96
CA PRO A 545 0.18 -37.33 -49.91
C PRO A 545 -0.92 -36.41 -49.35
N GLN A 546 -1.28 -35.36 -50.08
CA GLN A 546 -2.33 -34.40 -49.67
C GLN A 546 -3.70 -35.09 -49.43
N SER A 547 -3.93 -36.25 -50.05
CA SER A 547 -5.13 -37.08 -49.85
C SER A 547 -5.31 -37.55 -48.41
N TRP A 548 -4.23 -37.71 -47.64
CA TRP A 548 -4.26 -38.14 -46.24
C TRP A 548 -4.77 -37.03 -45.31
N GLY A 549 -4.56 -35.76 -45.70
CA GLY A 549 -5.05 -34.58 -44.97
C GLY A 549 -4.48 -34.47 -43.56
N LEU A 550 -3.25 -34.94 -43.35
CA LEU A 550 -2.52 -34.83 -42.08
C LEU A 550 -1.95 -33.42 -41.91
N ASN A 551 -1.77 -32.99 -40.67
CA ASN A 551 -1.09 -31.76 -40.30
C ASN A 551 -0.13 -32.10 -39.16
N ILE A 552 1.18 -32.03 -39.45
CA ILE A 552 2.24 -32.49 -38.55
C ILE A 552 3.34 -31.42 -38.46
N PRO A 553 3.10 -30.31 -37.73
CA PRO A 553 4.14 -29.34 -37.47
C PRO A 553 5.06 -29.84 -36.36
N VAL A 554 6.36 -29.74 -36.62
CA VAL A 554 7.46 -30.03 -35.70
C VAL A 554 8.16 -28.73 -35.37
N ASN A 555 8.11 -28.31 -34.11
CA ASN A 555 8.87 -27.15 -33.65
C ASN A 555 10.10 -27.63 -32.90
N VAL A 556 11.26 -27.10 -33.24
CA VAL A 556 12.55 -27.33 -32.57
C VAL A 556 13.01 -26.01 -31.99
N ASN A 557 13.42 -26.01 -30.72
CA ASN A 557 14.02 -24.85 -30.08
C ASN A 557 15.39 -25.21 -29.51
N TYR A 558 16.32 -24.26 -29.62
CA TYR A 558 17.64 -24.32 -29.03
C TYR A 558 18.01 -22.93 -28.55
N SER A 559 18.43 -22.80 -27.30
CA SER A 559 19.00 -21.56 -26.80
C SER A 559 20.17 -21.86 -25.87
N GLU A 560 21.19 -21.03 -25.96
CA GLU A 560 22.37 -21.10 -25.12
C GLU A 560 22.79 -19.69 -24.74
N SER A 561 23.08 -19.47 -23.46
CA SER A 561 23.57 -18.21 -22.94
C SER A 561 24.77 -18.48 -22.05
N ASN A 562 25.88 -17.83 -22.37
CA ASN A 562 27.14 -17.89 -21.65
C ASN A 562 27.43 -16.49 -21.11
N SER A 563 27.64 -16.37 -19.80
CA SER A 563 27.97 -15.11 -19.12
C SER A 563 29.23 -15.33 -18.29
N THR A 564 30.26 -14.52 -18.52
CA THR A 564 31.51 -14.56 -17.74
C THR A 564 31.74 -13.20 -17.10
N PRO A 565 31.84 -13.11 -15.76
CA PRO A 565 32.05 -11.83 -15.08
C PRO A 565 33.45 -11.25 -15.37
N LYS A 566 33.56 -9.93 -15.43
CA LYS A 566 34.84 -9.19 -15.59
C LYS A 566 35.75 -9.35 -14.37
N TYR A 567 35.16 -9.53 -13.19
CA TYR A 567 35.85 -9.70 -11.92
C TYR A 567 35.47 -11.04 -11.29
N LEU A 568 36.38 -11.63 -10.51
CA LEU A 568 36.07 -12.87 -9.79
C LEU A 568 34.90 -12.64 -8.80
N PRO A 569 33.87 -13.50 -8.77
CA PRO A 569 32.73 -13.31 -7.88
C PRO A 569 33.15 -13.15 -6.41
N GLY A 570 32.72 -12.05 -5.77
CA GLY A 570 33.06 -11.74 -4.38
C GLY A 570 34.50 -11.28 -4.14
N LYS A 571 35.26 -11.01 -5.21
CA LYS A 571 36.62 -10.46 -5.16
C LYS A 571 36.74 -9.26 -6.10
N ASP A 572 37.80 -8.49 -5.91
CA ASP A 572 38.17 -7.30 -6.65
C ASP A 572 39.28 -7.57 -7.69
N ILE A 573 39.52 -8.84 -8.00
CA ILE A 573 40.54 -9.29 -8.95
C ILE A 573 39.91 -9.43 -10.33
N ARG A 574 40.52 -8.80 -11.34
CA ARG A 574 40.12 -8.91 -12.75
C ARG A 574 40.35 -10.33 -13.26
N VAL A 575 39.39 -10.86 -14.00
CA VAL A 575 39.53 -12.13 -14.73
C VAL A 575 40.47 -11.87 -15.91
N SER A 576 41.69 -12.41 -15.82
CA SER A 576 42.65 -12.37 -16.93
C SER A 576 42.58 -13.64 -17.76
N GLU A 577 42.98 -13.56 -19.03
CA GLU A 577 43.04 -14.72 -19.94
C GLU A 577 44.08 -15.77 -19.53
N GLY A 578 44.96 -15.46 -18.57
CA GLY A 578 45.95 -16.38 -18.01
C GLY A 578 45.48 -17.23 -16.82
N LEU A 579 44.22 -17.10 -16.39
CA LEU A 579 43.67 -17.96 -15.34
C LEU A 579 43.51 -19.40 -15.84
N PRO A 580 43.77 -20.43 -15.01
CA PRO A 580 43.54 -21.81 -15.40
C PRO A 580 42.10 -22.02 -15.86
N ASP A 581 41.90 -22.79 -16.93
CA ASP A 581 40.57 -23.09 -17.50
C ASP A 581 39.57 -23.62 -16.46
N SER A 582 40.08 -24.32 -15.44
CA SER A 582 39.29 -24.82 -14.30
C SER A 582 38.62 -23.70 -13.50
N VAL A 583 39.30 -22.56 -13.30
CA VAL A 583 38.76 -21.39 -12.59
C VAL A 583 37.77 -20.65 -13.49
N LEU A 584 38.08 -20.51 -14.77
CA LEU A 584 37.20 -19.86 -15.74
C LEU A 584 35.85 -20.59 -15.87
N GLN A 585 35.86 -21.93 -15.87
CA GLN A 585 34.64 -22.74 -15.86
C GLN A 585 33.85 -22.63 -14.56
N GLN A 586 34.50 -22.37 -13.42
CA GLN A 586 33.82 -22.20 -12.14
C GLN A 586 33.05 -20.87 -12.07
N ILE A 587 33.60 -19.80 -12.64
CA ILE A 587 32.99 -18.46 -12.59
C ILE A 587 31.98 -18.19 -13.70
N ARG A 588 32.06 -18.95 -14.81
CA ARG A 588 31.14 -18.80 -15.95
C ARG A 588 29.75 -19.31 -15.60
N THR A 589 28.75 -18.51 -15.90
CA THR A 589 27.34 -18.93 -15.88
C THR A 589 26.94 -19.40 -17.28
N GLN A 590 26.60 -20.67 -17.43
CA GLN A 590 26.10 -21.25 -18.68
C GLN A 590 24.67 -21.72 -18.48
N SER A 591 23.79 -21.35 -19.40
CA SER A 591 22.42 -21.84 -19.46
C SER A 591 22.13 -22.31 -20.88
N ARG A 592 21.77 -23.58 -21.02
CA ARG A 592 21.46 -24.22 -22.30
C ARG A 592 20.08 -24.85 -22.20
N GLN A 593 19.20 -24.53 -23.14
CA GLN A 593 17.88 -25.11 -23.27
C GLN A 593 17.69 -25.65 -24.68
N GLN A 594 17.13 -26.85 -24.79
CA GLN A 594 16.84 -27.49 -26.05
C GLN A 594 15.53 -28.27 -25.94
N GLY A 595 14.81 -28.35 -27.03
CA GLY A 595 13.54 -29.03 -27.02
C GLY A 595 12.94 -29.18 -28.41
N PHE A 596 12.00 -30.10 -28.50
CA PHE A 596 11.20 -30.25 -29.69
C PHE A 596 9.75 -30.55 -29.30
N SER A 597 8.82 -30.19 -30.17
CA SER A 597 7.42 -30.53 -30.06
C SER A 597 6.91 -31.01 -31.41
N VAL A 598 6.21 -32.13 -31.42
CA VAL A 598 5.55 -32.71 -32.58
C VAL A 598 4.07 -32.75 -32.25
N SER A 599 3.25 -32.18 -33.12
CA SER A 599 1.80 -32.36 -33.02
C SER A 599 1.28 -33.12 -34.23
N PHE A 600 0.19 -33.86 -34.01
CA PHE A 600 -0.47 -34.68 -35.02
C PHE A 600 -1.96 -34.35 -35.02
N SER A 601 -2.49 -34.03 -36.20
CA SER A 601 -3.92 -33.87 -36.40
C SER A 601 -4.31 -34.18 -37.84
N ARG A 602 -5.58 -34.51 -38.06
CA ARG A 602 -6.13 -34.68 -39.41
C ARG A 602 -7.10 -33.55 -39.74
N ALA A 603 -6.84 -32.81 -40.81
CA ALA A 603 -7.62 -31.66 -41.22
C ALA A 603 -8.86 -32.03 -42.07
N LYS A 604 -8.81 -33.16 -42.79
CA LYS A 604 -9.89 -33.62 -43.68
C LYS A 604 -10.64 -34.81 -43.07
N ALA A 605 -11.96 -34.69 -42.96
CA ALA A 605 -12.81 -35.80 -42.53
C ALA A 605 -12.91 -36.88 -43.62
N SER A 606 -12.71 -38.13 -43.21
CA SER A 606 -12.86 -39.34 -44.00
C SER A 606 -14.32 -39.62 -44.30
N LYS A 607 -14.58 -40.23 -45.47
CA LYS A 607 -15.92 -40.73 -45.83
C LYS A 607 -16.28 -42.02 -45.09
N ASN A 608 -15.28 -42.83 -44.69
CA ASN A 608 -15.50 -44.05 -43.91
C ASN A 608 -15.98 -43.70 -42.50
N PHE A 609 -17.15 -44.22 -42.12
CA PHE A 609 -17.77 -44.02 -40.81
C PHE A 609 -16.81 -44.32 -39.66
N LEU A 610 -16.05 -45.42 -39.74
CA LEU A 610 -15.13 -45.84 -38.68
C LEU A 610 -14.04 -44.78 -38.46
N LEU A 611 -13.34 -44.36 -39.52
CA LEU A 611 -12.27 -43.35 -39.45
C LEU A 611 -12.80 -41.97 -39.00
N LYS A 612 -14.01 -41.59 -39.44
CA LYS A 612 -14.66 -40.32 -39.10
C LYS A 612 -14.91 -40.13 -37.61
N TYR A 613 -15.26 -41.20 -36.89
CA TYR A 613 -15.56 -41.15 -35.46
C TYR A 613 -14.41 -41.63 -34.58
N THR A 614 -13.38 -42.28 -35.13
CA THR A 614 -12.20 -42.74 -34.37
C THR A 614 -11.00 -41.80 -34.58
N ILE A 615 -10.29 -41.95 -35.70
CA ILE A 615 -8.99 -41.31 -35.96
C ILE A 615 -9.12 -39.83 -36.32
N ASP A 616 -10.13 -39.44 -37.10
CA ASP A 616 -10.27 -38.05 -37.59
C ASP A 616 -10.55 -37.03 -36.48
N ARG A 617 -10.92 -37.50 -35.29
CA ARG A 617 -11.24 -36.70 -34.11
C ARG A 617 -10.16 -36.74 -33.03
N LEU A 618 -9.08 -37.47 -33.32
CA LEU A 618 -7.91 -37.61 -32.47
C LEU A 618 -6.88 -36.53 -32.84
N LYS A 619 -6.37 -35.84 -31.82
CA LYS A 619 -5.20 -34.96 -31.94
C LYS A 619 -4.15 -35.43 -30.94
N GLY A 620 -2.90 -35.49 -31.36
CA GLY A 620 -1.78 -35.85 -30.51
C GLY A 620 -0.79 -34.69 -30.42
N ASN A 621 -0.11 -34.55 -29.29
CA ASN A 621 1.09 -33.74 -29.22
C ASN A 621 2.10 -34.40 -28.27
N PHE A 622 3.37 -34.27 -28.61
CA PHE A 622 4.49 -34.83 -27.88
C PHE A 622 5.60 -33.79 -27.86
N SER A 623 6.10 -33.45 -26.68
CA SER A 623 7.16 -32.46 -26.52
C SER A 623 8.21 -32.93 -25.54
N HIS A 624 9.46 -32.62 -25.86
CA HIS A 624 10.62 -32.81 -25.01
C HIS A 624 11.29 -31.46 -24.76
N THR A 625 11.66 -31.20 -23.51
CA THR A 625 12.46 -30.04 -23.14
C THR A 625 13.55 -30.48 -22.18
N ALA A 626 14.79 -30.13 -22.47
CA ALA A 626 15.95 -30.31 -21.61
C ALA A 626 16.62 -28.95 -21.37
N SER A 627 16.95 -28.66 -20.12
CA SER A 627 17.69 -27.46 -19.75
C SER A 627 18.82 -27.80 -18.79
N ASN A 628 20.03 -27.38 -19.13
CA ASN A 628 21.23 -27.52 -18.31
C ASN A 628 21.72 -26.13 -17.92
N GLN A 629 21.99 -25.92 -16.63
CA GLN A 629 22.52 -24.68 -16.12
C GLN A 629 23.67 -24.93 -15.14
N THR A 630 24.70 -24.11 -15.24
CA THR A 630 25.84 -24.04 -14.31
C THR A 630 26.10 -22.58 -13.95
N SER A 631 26.58 -22.32 -12.74
CA SER A 631 26.93 -20.98 -12.25
C SER A 631 28.00 -21.06 -11.15
N PRO A 632 28.52 -19.93 -10.65
CA PRO A 632 29.46 -19.93 -9.52
C PRO A 632 28.93 -20.64 -8.28
N THR A 633 27.64 -20.55 -8.00
CA THR A 633 26.98 -21.18 -6.84
C THR A 633 26.36 -22.54 -7.13
N THR A 634 26.07 -22.82 -8.41
CA THR A 634 25.38 -24.05 -8.84
C THR A 634 26.30 -24.88 -9.74
N LEU A 635 26.73 -26.04 -9.24
CA LEU A 635 27.57 -26.96 -10.00
C LEU A 635 26.80 -27.59 -11.18
N LEU A 636 25.55 -28.02 -10.93
CA LEU A 636 24.71 -28.65 -11.94
C LEU A 636 23.23 -28.40 -11.64
N ALA A 637 22.50 -27.84 -12.60
CA ALA A 637 21.05 -27.82 -12.64
C ALA A 637 20.57 -28.40 -13.97
N ASP A 638 20.13 -29.65 -13.98
CA ASP A 638 19.60 -30.36 -15.16
C ASP A 638 18.10 -30.59 -14.97
N ARG A 639 17.28 -30.11 -15.91
CA ARG A 639 15.85 -30.39 -15.94
C ARG A 639 15.48 -30.99 -17.28
N LYS A 640 14.84 -32.15 -17.23
CA LYS A 640 14.32 -32.85 -18.40
C LYS A 640 12.84 -33.08 -18.22
N SER A 641 12.06 -32.73 -19.22
CA SER A 641 10.62 -32.92 -19.25
C SER A 641 10.22 -33.58 -20.57
N TRP A 642 9.37 -34.58 -20.47
CA TRP A 642 8.66 -35.19 -21.59
C TRP A 642 7.19 -35.06 -21.31
N ALA A 643 6.45 -34.51 -22.26
CA ALA A 643 5.00 -34.38 -22.16
C ALA A 643 4.36 -34.96 -23.42
N GLY A 644 3.36 -35.80 -23.24
CA GLY A 644 2.54 -36.34 -24.32
C GLY A 644 1.07 -36.11 -24.00
N ASN A 645 0.28 -35.65 -24.97
CA ASN A 645 -1.16 -35.53 -24.84
C ASN A 645 -1.87 -36.17 -26.04
N LEU A 646 -2.97 -36.86 -25.74
CA LEU A 646 -3.92 -37.40 -26.69
C LEU A 646 -5.29 -36.80 -26.40
N ASP A 647 -5.85 -36.16 -27.40
CA ASP A 647 -7.09 -35.41 -27.38
C ASP A 647 -8.11 -36.10 -28.30
N TYR A 648 -9.28 -36.44 -27.77
CA TYR A 648 -10.39 -36.98 -28.53
C TYR A 648 -11.62 -36.10 -28.33
N SER A 649 -12.20 -35.59 -29.42
CA SER A 649 -13.36 -34.70 -29.36
C SER A 649 -14.43 -35.04 -30.40
N LEU A 650 -15.58 -35.48 -29.92
CA LEU A 650 -16.78 -35.74 -30.73
C LEU A 650 -17.78 -34.60 -30.58
N GLN A 651 -18.33 -34.17 -31.71
CA GLN A 651 -19.50 -33.30 -31.77
C GLN A 651 -20.59 -34.06 -32.51
N PHE A 652 -21.75 -34.20 -31.88
CA PHE A 652 -22.92 -34.82 -32.50
C PHE A 652 -23.79 -33.73 -33.15
N GLY A 653 -24.47 -34.10 -34.24
CA GLY A 653 -25.35 -33.18 -34.95
C GLY A 653 -26.58 -32.79 -34.11
N PRO A 654 -27.21 -31.63 -34.38
CA PRO A 654 -28.36 -31.15 -33.63
C PRO A 654 -29.67 -31.92 -33.91
N ASP A 655 -29.72 -32.79 -34.93
CA ASP A 655 -30.96 -33.42 -35.43
C ASP A 655 -31.29 -34.79 -34.81
N THR A 656 -30.68 -35.15 -33.68
CA THR A 656 -30.87 -36.46 -33.03
C THR A 656 -31.88 -36.38 -31.89
N TYR A 657 -33.18 -36.30 -32.21
CA TYR A 657 -34.27 -36.21 -31.21
C TYR A 657 -35.55 -36.98 -31.59
N PHE A 658 -36.37 -37.29 -30.59
CA PHE A 658 -37.77 -37.70 -30.77
C PHE A 658 -38.71 -36.95 -29.81
N GLU A 659 -40.00 -36.85 -30.16
CA GLU A 659 -41.01 -36.13 -29.38
C GLU A 659 -41.73 -37.09 -28.42
N VAL A 660 -41.37 -37.07 -27.14
CA VAL A 660 -41.86 -38.03 -26.12
C VAL A 660 -43.34 -37.83 -25.78
N PHE A 661 -43.81 -36.58 -25.81
CA PHE A 661 -45.08 -36.17 -25.20
C PHE A 661 -46.18 -35.82 -26.19
N ARG A 662 -46.12 -36.37 -27.41
CA ARG A 662 -47.08 -36.06 -28.48
C ARG A 662 -48.55 -36.25 -28.05
N MET A 663 -48.84 -37.17 -27.12
CA MET A 663 -50.16 -37.43 -26.55
C MET A 663 -50.80 -36.21 -25.85
N PHE A 664 -50.00 -35.28 -25.31
CA PHE A 664 -50.51 -34.08 -24.62
C PHE A 664 -50.93 -32.95 -25.58
N SER A 665 -50.91 -33.19 -26.90
CA SER A 665 -51.38 -32.21 -27.89
C SER A 665 -52.87 -31.88 -27.75
N SER A 666 -53.67 -32.79 -27.16
CA SER A 666 -55.12 -32.63 -26.93
C SER A 666 -55.48 -31.85 -25.66
N LEU A 667 -54.55 -31.67 -24.72
CA LEU A 667 -54.80 -30.97 -23.46
C LEU A 667 -54.46 -29.47 -23.58
N PRO A 668 -55.42 -28.54 -23.42
CA PRO A 668 -55.21 -27.11 -23.67
C PRO A 668 -54.09 -26.47 -22.86
N LEU A 669 -53.89 -26.93 -21.62
CA LEU A 669 -52.86 -26.42 -20.70
C LEU A 669 -51.48 -27.05 -20.93
N LEU A 670 -51.41 -28.26 -21.51
CA LEU A 670 -50.17 -29.03 -21.68
C LEU A 670 -49.72 -29.14 -23.14
N ASN A 671 -50.43 -28.52 -24.08
CA ASN A 671 -50.10 -28.54 -25.51
C ASN A 671 -48.66 -28.09 -25.81
N ARG A 672 -48.07 -27.17 -25.02
CA ARG A 672 -46.66 -26.78 -25.19
C ARG A 672 -45.67 -27.89 -24.85
N MET A 673 -46.04 -28.84 -23.98
CA MET A 673 -45.23 -30.02 -23.67
C MET A 673 -45.22 -31.03 -24.81
N SER A 674 -46.25 -31.02 -25.69
CA SER A 674 -46.32 -31.95 -26.83
C SER A 674 -45.18 -31.81 -27.84
N LYS A 675 -44.53 -30.64 -27.88
CA LYS A 675 -43.39 -30.32 -28.77
C LYS A 675 -42.02 -30.54 -28.11
N MET A 676 -41.97 -31.16 -26.94
CA MET A 676 -40.72 -31.32 -26.21
C MET A 676 -39.87 -32.42 -26.85
N LYS A 677 -38.69 -32.02 -27.34
CA LYS A 677 -37.73 -32.91 -27.99
C LYS A 677 -36.82 -33.54 -26.95
N PHE A 678 -36.77 -34.87 -26.91
CA PHE A 678 -35.74 -35.61 -26.17
C PHE A 678 -34.61 -35.95 -27.12
N TYR A 679 -33.40 -35.49 -26.81
CA TYR A 679 -32.21 -35.83 -27.57
C TYR A 679 -31.54 -37.02 -26.91
N TYR A 680 -31.32 -38.11 -27.66
CA TYR A 680 -30.77 -39.36 -27.12
C TYR A 680 -29.23 -39.44 -27.20
N LEU A 681 -28.59 -38.49 -27.89
CA LEU A 681 -27.13 -38.35 -27.95
C LEU A 681 -26.70 -37.02 -27.29
N PRO A 682 -25.54 -36.98 -26.62
CA PRO A 682 -24.98 -35.73 -26.12
C PRO A 682 -24.58 -34.80 -27.27
N ARG A 683 -24.44 -33.50 -27.01
CA ARG A 683 -23.99 -32.53 -28.02
C ARG A 683 -22.51 -32.65 -28.31
N SER A 684 -21.72 -32.85 -27.26
CA SER A 684 -20.28 -33.06 -27.39
C SER A 684 -19.73 -33.93 -26.29
N LEU A 685 -18.72 -34.69 -26.64
CA LEU A 685 -17.92 -35.52 -25.75
C LEU A 685 -16.46 -35.19 -26.04
N SER A 686 -15.68 -34.85 -25.02
CA SER A 686 -14.23 -34.73 -25.18
C SER A 686 -13.49 -35.41 -24.06
N ALA A 687 -12.46 -36.16 -24.40
CA ALA A 687 -11.54 -36.79 -23.48
C ALA A 687 -10.11 -36.38 -23.84
N ARG A 688 -9.30 -36.03 -22.85
CA ARG A 688 -7.87 -35.75 -23.02
C ARG A 688 -7.09 -36.54 -21.98
N ILE A 689 -6.02 -37.19 -22.40
CA ILE A 689 -5.05 -37.81 -21.51
C ILE A 689 -3.71 -37.13 -21.76
N GLN A 690 -3.06 -36.66 -20.71
CA GLN A 690 -1.75 -36.03 -20.76
C GLN A 690 -0.81 -36.68 -19.75
N GLY A 691 0.28 -37.28 -20.23
CA GLY A 691 1.38 -37.77 -19.38
C GLY A 691 2.53 -36.77 -19.38
N THR A 692 3.05 -36.42 -18.22
CA THR A 692 4.24 -35.56 -18.07
C THR A 692 5.24 -36.24 -17.15
N THR A 693 6.40 -36.60 -17.68
CA THR A 693 7.55 -37.03 -16.88
C THR A 693 8.49 -35.86 -16.74
N SER A 694 8.87 -35.49 -15.51
CA SER A 694 9.88 -34.47 -15.27
C SER A 694 10.93 -34.98 -14.31
N ARG A 695 12.20 -34.75 -14.62
CA ARG A 695 13.34 -34.99 -13.74
C ARG A 695 14.07 -33.68 -13.55
N SER A 696 14.30 -33.29 -12.30
CA SER A 696 15.04 -32.08 -11.94
C SER A 696 16.16 -32.48 -11.00
N ILE A 697 17.40 -32.29 -11.45
CA ILE A 697 18.61 -32.46 -10.66
C ILE A 697 19.14 -31.07 -10.35
N SER A 698 19.39 -30.79 -9.08
CA SER A 698 20.09 -29.57 -8.64
C SER A 698 21.20 -29.93 -7.67
N GLN A 699 22.40 -29.40 -7.90
CA GLN A 699 23.57 -29.60 -7.07
C GLN A 699 24.30 -28.27 -6.88
N THR A 700 24.49 -27.88 -5.63
CA THR A 700 25.21 -26.65 -5.27
C THR A 700 26.73 -26.86 -5.32
N ARG A 701 27.47 -25.77 -5.45
CA ARG A 701 28.95 -25.74 -5.35
C ARG A 701 29.35 -25.29 -3.94
N THR A 702 30.35 -25.91 -3.33
CA THR A 702 30.92 -25.46 -2.05
C THR A 702 31.96 -24.35 -2.27
N ASN A 703 32.35 -23.65 -1.19
CA ASN A 703 33.37 -22.59 -1.25
C ASN A 703 34.76 -23.08 -1.72
N SER A 704 35.04 -24.38 -1.59
CA SER A 704 36.25 -25.03 -2.11
C SER A 704 36.14 -25.46 -3.59
N GLY A 705 35.03 -25.14 -4.25
CA GLY A 705 34.75 -25.56 -5.63
C GLY A 705 34.26 -27.01 -5.75
N ALA A 706 34.16 -27.75 -4.64
CA ALA A 706 33.71 -29.14 -4.61
C ALA A 706 32.19 -29.28 -4.74
N ALA A 707 31.75 -30.51 -4.99
CA ALA A 707 30.35 -30.84 -5.23
C ALA A 707 29.54 -30.88 -3.92
N GLY A 708 28.53 -30.03 -3.80
CA GLY A 708 27.61 -29.99 -2.67
C GLY A 708 26.49 -31.03 -2.72
N LYS A 709 25.48 -30.87 -1.85
CA LYS A 709 24.32 -31.78 -1.78
C LYS A 709 23.59 -31.81 -3.12
N ARG A 710 23.37 -33.02 -3.63
CA ARG A 710 22.60 -33.29 -4.85
C ARG A 710 21.17 -33.62 -4.51
N ASN A 711 20.22 -32.89 -5.08
CA ASN A 711 18.80 -33.18 -5.03
C ASN A 711 18.34 -33.67 -6.40
N ASP A 712 17.70 -34.83 -6.48
CA ASP A 712 17.21 -35.45 -7.72
C ASP A 712 15.73 -35.79 -7.55
N VAL A 713 14.87 -35.00 -8.19
CA VAL A 713 13.43 -35.13 -8.08
C VAL A 713 12.89 -35.65 -9.42
N TYR A 714 12.33 -36.86 -9.38
CA TYR A 714 11.61 -37.45 -10.50
C TYR A 714 10.10 -37.45 -10.24
N LYS A 715 9.33 -36.95 -11.19
CA LYS A 715 7.86 -36.93 -11.18
C LYS A 715 7.33 -37.53 -12.47
N TYR A 716 6.27 -38.32 -12.36
CA TYR A 716 5.51 -38.78 -13.51
C TYR A 716 4.02 -38.61 -13.21
N ASP A 717 3.43 -37.55 -13.77
CA ASP A 717 2.03 -37.22 -13.56
C ASP A 717 1.21 -37.55 -14.81
N VAL A 718 0.05 -38.18 -14.62
CA VAL A 718 -0.93 -38.43 -15.69
C VAL A 718 -2.21 -37.65 -15.38
N THR A 719 -2.51 -36.67 -16.22
CA THR A 719 -3.74 -35.88 -16.17
C THR A 719 -4.77 -36.45 -17.13
N ARG A 720 -5.98 -36.69 -16.63
CA ARG A 720 -7.11 -37.25 -17.36
C ARG A 720 -8.26 -36.27 -17.30
N ASN A 721 -8.63 -35.70 -18.44
CA ASN A 721 -9.74 -34.78 -18.59
C ASN A 721 -10.88 -35.45 -19.35
N PHE A 722 -12.09 -35.26 -18.85
CA PHE A 722 -13.32 -35.71 -19.49
C PHE A 722 -14.36 -34.60 -19.41
N SER A 723 -15.00 -34.29 -20.53
CA SER A 723 -16.07 -33.31 -20.62
C SER A 723 -17.22 -33.85 -21.45
N LEU A 724 -18.43 -33.72 -20.92
CA LEU A 724 -19.68 -34.16 -21.51
C LEU A 724 -20.67 -33.00 -21.47
N ASN A 725 -21.18 -32.61 -22.64
CA ASN A 725 -22.27 -31.66 -22.77
C ASN A 725 -23.49 -32.41 -23.31
N TYR A 726 -24.51 -32.57 -22.50
CA TYR A 726 -25.72 -33.31 -22.84
C TYR A 726 -26.97 -32.44 -22.70
N ARG A 727 -27.55 -32.05 -23.83
CA ARG A 727 -28.89 -31.45 -23.87
C ARG A 727 -29.94 -32.55 -23.95
N MET A 728 -30.42 -33.05 -22.83
CA MET A 728 -31.42 -34.12 -22.78
C MET A 728 -32.78 -33.66 -23.35
N PHE A 729 -33.16 -32.42 -23.06
CA PHE A 729 -34.37 -31.78 -23.62
C PHE A 729 -34.07 -30.34 -24.04
N ASP A 730 -34.98 -29.71 -24.80
CA ASP A 730 -34.84 -28.29 -25.17
C ASP A 730 -34.68 -27.33 -23.97
N ASN A 731 -35.19 -27.74 -22.82
CA ASN A 731 -35.17 -27.05 -21.56
C ASN A 731 -34.29 -27.72 -20.48
N LEU A 732 -33.59 -28.83 -20.78
CA LEU A 732 -32.75 -29.55 -19.80
C LEU A 732 -31.36 -29.82 -20.38
N THR A 733 -30.34 -29.18 -19.81
CA THR A 733 -28.94 -29.37 -20.22
C THR A 733 -28.08 -29.76 -19.02
N ALA A 734 -27.32 -30.84 -19.16
CA ALA A 734 -26.34 -31.31 -18.21
C ALA A 734 -24.92 -31.14 -18.78
N ASN A 735 -24.05 -30.48 -18.03
CA ASN A 735 -22.63 -30.34 -18.33
C ASN A 735 -21.83 -31.02 -17.22
N PHE A 736 -20.93 -31.92 -17.59
CA PHE A 736 -20.06 -32.62 -16.66
C PHE A 736 -18.63 -32.48 -17.14
N ASN A 737 -17.74 -31.97 -16.30
CA ASN A 737 -16.30 -31.97 -16.54
C ASN A 737 -15.60 -32.61 -15.37
N ARG A 738 -14.56 -33.39 -15.64
CA ARG A 738 -13.72 -34.03 -14.64
C ARG A 738 -12.27 -33.98 -15.08
N SER A 739 -11.38 -33.61 -14.16
CA SER A 739 -9.93 -33.60 -14.32
C SER A 739 -9.33 -34.38 -13.16
N ALA A 740 -8.58 -35.43 -13.43
CA ALA A 740 -7.89 -36.22 -12.41
C ALA A 740 -6.40 -36.31 -12.73
N VAL A 741 -5.56 -35.93 -11.77
CA VAL A 741 -4.10 -36.03 -11.84
C VAL A 741 -3.67 -37.16 -10.91
N GLY A 742 -3.02 -38.17 -11.47
CA GLY A 742 -2.48 -39.31 -10.72
C GLY A 742 -0.97 -39.39 -10.84
N ASP A 743 -0.34 -39.90 -9.78
CA ASP A 743 1.08 -40.26 -9.78
C ASP A 743 1.29 -41.61 -10.48
N PHE A 744 2.26 -41.69 -11.38
CA PHE A 744 2.56 -42.88 -12.18
C PHE A 744 4.01 -43.37 -12.02
N ARG A 745 4.73 -42.94 -10.97
CA ARG A 745 6.14 -43.29 -10.73
C ARG A 745 6.44 -44.80 -10.60
N GLN A 746 5.45 -45.65 -10.31
CA GLN A 746 5.65 -47.09 -10.02
C GLN A 746 4.82 -48.04 -10.89
N LYS A 747 4.05 -47.54 -11.88
CA LYS A 747 3.16 -48.38 -12.71
C LYS A 747 3.60 -48.37 -14.17
N GLY A 748 3.55 -49.54 -14.84
CA GLY A 748 3.81 -49.67 -16.27
C GLY A 748 2.65 -49.17 -17.14
N LEU A 749 2.79 -49.16 -18.48
CA LEU A 749 1.76 -48.68 -19.42
C LEU A 749 0.37 -49.34 -19.25
N GLN A 750 0.32 -50.58 -18.75
CA GLN A 750 -0.93 -51.29 -18.43
C GLN A 750 -1.76 -50.56 -17.35
N GLY A 751 -1.10 -49.83 -16.44
CA GLY A 751 -1.72 -49.02 -15.40
C GLY A 751 -2.56 -47.83 -15.92
N LEU A 752 -2.37 -47.42 -17.19
CA LEU A 752 -3.19 -46.37 -17.82
C LEU A 752 -4.64 -46.81 -18.05
N PHE A 753 -4.89 -48.12 -18.09
CA PHE A 753 -6.19 -48.70 -18.40
C PHE A 753 -6.83 -49.45 -17.22
N SER A 754 -6.08 -49.75 -16.14
CA SER A 754 -6.55 -50.58 -15.02
C SER A 754 -7.26 -49.84 -13.87
N ASN A 755 -7.49 -48.53 -13.96
CA ASN A 755 -8.15 -47.70 -12.92
C ASN A 755 -7.46 -47.70 -11.53
N GLU A 756 -6.30 -48.32 -11.37
CA GLU A 756 -5.55 -48.37 -10.12
C GLU A 756 -4.63 -47.15 -9.94
N PHE A 757 -5.19 -45.94 -9.96
CA PHE A 757 -4.41 -44.69 -9.84
C PHE A 757 -4.37 -44.21 -8.39
N ILE A 758 -3.20 -43.82 -7.89
CA ILE A 758 -3.13 -42.95 -6.70
C ILE A 758 -3.35 -41.52 -7.19
N ASP A 759 -4.59 -41.07 -7.08
CA ASP A 759 -4.96 -39.73 -7.50
C ASP A 759 -4.43 -38.68 -6.51
N ILE A 760 -3.58 -37.78 -7.00
CA ILE A 760 -3.05 -36.63 -6.25
C ILE A 760 -4.12 -35.53 -6.19
N ASN A 761 -4.83 -35.31 -7.29
CA ASN A 761 -5.85 -34.27 -7.40
C ASN A 761 -7.01 -34.73 -8.28
N LYS A 762 -8.26 -34.50 -7.84
CA LYS A 762 -9.45 -34.61 -8.69
C LYS A 762 -10.25 -33.34 -8.60
N ASN A 763 -10.60 -32.76 -9.73
CA ASN A 763 -11.58 -31.69 -9.85
C ASN A 763 -12.73 -32.16 -10.73
N GLN A 764 -13.96 -32.01 -10.26
CA GLN A 764 -15.16 -32.38 -10.98
C GLN A 764 -16.16 -31.24 -10.91
N SER A 765 -16.69 -30.80 -12.04
CA SER A 765 -17.75 -29.82 -12.14
C SER A 765 -18.97 -30.45 -12.81
N PHE A 766 -20.11 -30.39 -12.16
CA PHE A 766 -21.40 -30.76 -12.73
C PHE A 766 -22.30 -29.54 -12.76
N LYS A 767 -23.05 -29.33 -13.84
CA LYS A 767 -24.07 -28.29 -13.95
C LYS A 767 -25.29 -28.84 -14.66
N LEU A 768 -26.45 -28.67 -14.06
CA LEU A 768 -27.76 -29.04 -14.58
C LEU A 768 -28.61 -27.78 -14.69
N ASP A 769 -28.92 -27.36 -15.91
CA ASP A 769 -29.79 -26.23 -16.20
C ASP A 769 -31.16 -26.76 -16.66
N PHE A 770 -32.23 -26.41 -15.94
CA PHE A 770 -33.61 -26.76 -16.23
C PHE A 770 -34.51 -25.52 -16.35
N ASN A 771 -34.97 -25.24 -17.56
CA ASN A 771 -35.72 -24.04 -17.94
C ASN A 771 -37.13 -24.38 -18.47
N PRO A 772 -38.04 -24.93 -17.65
CA PRO A 772 -39.32 -25.43 -18.15
C PRO A 772 -40.19 -24.30 -18.71
N THR A 773 -40.72 -24.51 -19.91
CA THR A 773 -41.65 -23.58 -20.60
C THR A 773 -43.09 -24.10 -20.58
N TRP A 774 -43.49 -24.78 -19.51
CA TRP A 774 -44.82 -25.40 -19.37
C TRP A 774 -45.94 -24.36 -19.41
N PHE A 775 -45.72 -23.20 -18.79
CA PHE A 775 -46.68 -22.11 -18.71
C PHE A 775 -46.21 -20.91 -19.52
N SER A 776 -47.12 -20.19 -20.18
CA SER A 776 -46.79 -18.90 -20.82
C SER A 776 -46.57 -17.79 -19.79
N TRP A 777 -47.34 -17.84 -18.71
CA TRP A 777 -47.38 -16.83 -17.67
C TRP A 777 -46.29 -16.94 -16.60
N ALA A 778 -45.52 -18.03 -16.57
CA ALA A 778 -44.37 -18.18 -15.68
C ALA A 778 -43.13 -18.55 -16.50
N THR A 779 -42.04 -17.82 -16.30
CA THR A 779 -40.72 -18.27 -16.74
C THR A 779 -39.94 -18.74 -15.51
N ASN A 780 -39.66 -20.04 -15.48
CA ASN A 780 -38.91 -20.68 -14.41
C ASN A 780 -37.53 -21.07 -14.93
N ASN A 781 -36.50 -20.82 -14.14
CA ASN A 781 -35.13 -21.23 -14.41
C ASN A 781 -34.57 -21.82 -13.12
N PHE A 782 -34.29 -23.12 -13.16
CA PHE A 782 -33.63 -23.88 -12.12
C PHE A 782 -32.24 -24.25 -12.62
N SER A 783 -31.22 -23.98 -11.84
CA SER A 783 -29.84 -24.38 -12.13
C SER A 783 -29.23 -24.98 -10.88
N TYR A 784 -28.69 -26.18 -11.02
CA TYR A 784 -27.93 -26.84 -9.96
C TYR A 784 -26.51 -27.05 -10.47
N SER A 785 -25.51 -26.66 -9.70
CA SER A 785 -24.12 -26.96 -10.02
C SER A 785 -23.38 -27.47 -8.81
N ALA A 786 -22.48 -28.43 -9.01
CA ALA A 786 -21.64 -28.98 -7.97
C ALA A 786 -20.19 -29.05 -8.42
N ASN A 787 -19.28 -28.57 -7.59
CA ASN A 787 -17.85 -28.63 -7.81
C ASN A 787 -17.20 -29.46 -6.70
N TYR A 788 -16.69 -30.63 -7.05
CA TYR A 788 -15.99 -31.52 -6.15
C TYR A 788 -14.48 -31.42 -6.38
N ARG A 789 -13.73 -31.35 -5.28
CA ARG A 789 -12.29 -31.34 -5.26
C ARG A 789 -11.79 -32.42 -4.30
N TYR A 790 -10.77 -33.15 -4.70
CA TYR A 790 -10.01 -34.06 -3.87
C TYR A 790 -8.53 -33.75 -4.00
N THR A 791 -7.81 -33.76 -2.90
CA THR A 791 -6.37 -33.58 -2.87
C THR A 791 -5.73 -34.60 -1.95
N ASN A 792 -4.60 -35.14 -2.39
CA ASN A 792 -3.79 -36.09 -1.63
C ASN A 792 -2.33 -35.63 -1.66
N ASN A 793 -1.88 -35.03 -0.56
CA ASN A 793 -0.48 -34.65 -0.40
C ASN A 793 0.37 -35.86 0.04
N LEU A 794 1.09 -36.43 -0.91
CA LEU A 794 1.92 -37.63 -0.70
C LEU A 794 3.06 -37.42 0.32
N SER A 795 3.49 -36.19 0.61
CA SER A 795 4.53 -35.92 1.62
C SER A 795 4.03 -36.11 3.05
N LEU A 796 2.71 -35.99 3.26
CA LEU A 796 2.05 -36.12 4.57
C LEU A 796 1.49 -37.54 4.80
N GLN A 797 1.89 -38.51 3.96
CA GLN A 797 1.45 -39.90 4.00
C GLN A 797 -0.08 -40.00 4.13
N GLU A 798 -0.60 -40.70 5.14
CA GLU A 798 -2.03 -40.94 5.35
C GLU A 798 -2.81 -39.66 5.73
N ARG A 799 -2.12 -38.60 6.20
CA ARG A 799 -2.74 -37.36 6.69
C ARG A 799 -3.03 -36.35 5.57
N GLY A 800 -2.40 -36.51 4.40
CA GLY A 800 -2.44 -35.54 3.30
C GLY A 800 -3.74 -35.51 2.49
N ARG A 801 -4.73 -36.33 2.84
CA ARG A 801 -5.97 -36.53 2.06
C ARG A 801 -7.08 -35.60 2.54
N SER A 802 -7.65 -34.84 1.61
CA SER A 802 -8.82 -33.99 1.86
C SER A 802 -9.76 -33.98 0.66
N ALA A 803 -11.04 -33.76 0.95
CA ALA A 803 -12.09 -33.64 -0.05
C ALA A 803 -12.97 -32.43 0.27
N GLY A 804 -13.37 -31.70 -0.76
CA GLY A 804 -14.28 -30.59 -0.67
C GLY A 804 -15.35 -30.68 -1.74
N THR A 805 -16.55 -30.18 -1.44
CA THR A 805 -17.64 -30.08 -2.41
C THR A 805 -18.34 -28.74 -2.24
N GLN A 806 -18.62 -28.07 -3.36
CA GLN A 806 -19.38 -26.82 -3.38
C GLN A 806 -20.60 -27.02 -4.28
N SER A 807 -21.79 -27.05 -3.69
CA SER A 807 -23.05 -27.08 -4.42
C SER A 807 -23.68 -25.69 -4.47
N ASN A 808 -24.29 -25.36 -5.60
CA ASN A 808 -25.01 -24.12 -5.83
C ASN A 808 -26.34 -24.45 -6.49
N LEU A 809 -27.42 -24.21 -5.78
CA LEU A 809 -28.80 -24.32 -6.24
C LEU A 809 -29.33 -22.91 -6.47
N SER A 810 -29.75 -22.60 -7.68
CA SER A 810 -30.42 -21.35 -8.01
C SER A 810 -31.76 -21.63 -8.65
N ALA A 811 -32.82 -21.07 -8.09
CA ALA A 811 -34.16 -21.11 -8.64
C ALA A 811 -34.62 -19.67 -8.86
N SER A 812 -35.10 -19.36 -10.06
CA SER A 812 -35.70 -18.07 -10.36
C SER A 812 -37.04 -18.27 -11.07
N MET A 813 -38.03 -17.53 -10.61
CA MET A 813 -39.39 -17.57 -11.11
C MET A 813 -39.80 -16.14 -11.43
N THR A 814 -40.19 -15.89 -12.69
CA THR A 814 -40.79 -14.62 -13.08
C THR A 814 -42.23 -14.86 -13.53
N LEU A 815 -43.17 -14.31 -12.77
CA LEU A 815 -44.60 -14.34 -13.02
C LEU A 815 -44.99 -13.16 -13.89
N LYS A 816 -45.41 -13.45 -15.12
CA LYS A 816 -45.89 -12.47 -16.10
C LYS A 816 -47.38 -12.26 -15.92
N LEU A 817 -47.75 -11.41 -14.96
CA LEU A 817 -49.16 -11.11 -14.63
C LEU A 817 -49.96 -10.67 -15.87
N SER A 818 -49.33 -9.92 -16.78
CA SER A 818 -49.94 -9.50 -18.05
C SER A 818 -50.39 -10.63 -18.98
N GLN A 819 -49.88 -11.86 -18.80
CA GLN A 819 -50.28 -13.04 -19.58
C GLN A 819 -51.27 -13.96 -18.86
N ILE A 820 -51.44 -13.79 -17.54
CA ILE A 820 -52.45 -14.52 -16.74
C ILE A 820 -53.84 -13.95 -17.01
N PHE A 821 -53.95 -12.62 -17.05
CA PHE A 821 -55.25 -11.93 -17.12
C PHE A 821 -55.68 -11.49 -18.52
N LYS A 822 -54.75 -11.49 -19.49
CA LYS A 822 -55.11 -11.36 -20.91
C LYS A 822 -55.74 -12.64 -21.43
N GLY A 823 -57.06 -12.72 -21.31
CA GLY A 823 -57.88 -13.67 -22.05
C GLY A 823 -57.52 -13.60 -23.54
N GLY A 824 -57.29 -14.75 -24.17
CA GLY A 824 -56.87 -14.87 -25.55
C GLY A 824 -57.80 -14.10 -26.49
N GLY A 825 -57.38 -12.93 -26.95
CA GLY A 825 -58.16 -12.14 -27.91
C GLY A 825 -58.00 -10.62 -27.81
N SER A 826 -56.80 -10.08 -28.01
CA SER A 826 -56.68 -8.73 -28.57
C SER A 826 -55.31 -8.53 -29.20
N LYS A 827 -55.29 -8.56 -30.54
CA LYS A 827 -54.19 -8.02 -31.34
C LYS A 827 -54.30 -6.50 -31.30
N THR A 828 -53.73 -5.87 -30.28
CA THR A 828 -53.45 -4.43 -30.35
C THR A 828 -52.19 -4.25 -31.19
N SER A 829 -52.38 -3.69 -32.38
CA SER A 829 -51.31 -3.32 -33.29
C SER A 829 -50.36 -2.34 -32.61
N ARG A 830 -49.14 -2.77 -32.34
CA ARG A 830 -48.05 -1.83 -32.06
C ARG A 830 -47.80 -1.05 -33.34
N ARG A 831 -48.27 0.20 -33.38
CA ARG A 831 -47.91 1.20 -34.39
C ARG A 831 -46.38 1.35 -34.35
N ARG A 832 -45.70 0.72 -35.31
CA ARG A 832 -44.26 0.91 -35.55
C ARG A 832 -44.03 2.40 -35.78
N GLN A 833 -43.15 3.02 -34.99
CA GLN A 833 -42.54 4.29 -35.37
C GLN A 833 -41.82 4.10 -36.72
N PRO A 834 -41.80 5.12 -37.60
CA PRO A 834 -41.09 5.01 -38.86
C PRO A 834 -39.59 4.84 -38.58
N PRO A 835 -38.89 3.89 -39.22
CA PRO A 835 -37.44 3.85 -39.17
C PRO A 835 -36.88 5.12 -39.82
N GLY A 836 -35.93 5.77 -39.17
CA GLY A 836 -35.16 6.86 -39.76
C GLY A 836 -34.59 6.45 -41.12
N ARG A 837 -34.76 7.32 -42.12
CA ARG A 837 -34.22 7.17 -43.48
C ARG A 837 -32.72 6.88 -43.44
N ARG A 838 -32.34 5.63 -43.69
CA ARG A 838 -31.03 5.28 -44.25
C ARG A 838 -31.24 4.91 -45.72
N ARG A 839 -30.61 5.68 -46.60
CA ARG A 839 -30.53 5.45 -48.06
C ARG A 839 -30.13 3.99 -48.34
N ARG A 840 -30.94 3.28 -49.15
CA ARG A 840 -30.56 2.02 -49.80
C ARG A 840 -30.47 2.25 -51.31
N LYS A 841 -29.38 1.77 -51.91
CA LYS A 841 -29.18 1.61 -53.35
C LYS A 841 -30.12 0.49 -53.88
N PRO A 842 -30.62 0.54 -55.13
CA PRO A 842 -31.49 -0.48 -55.70
C PRO A 842 -30.71 -1.57 -56.45
N GLY A 843 -31.14 -2.82 -56.31
CA GLY A 843 -30.77 -3.90 -57.23
C GLY A 843 -30.79 -5.30 -56.61
N GLN A 844 -31.93 -5.98 -56.70
CA GLN A 844 -32.10 -7.38 -57.15
C GLN A 844 -33.45 -7.96 -56.68
N LYS A 845 -34.26 -8.38 -57.65
CA LYS A 845 -35.49 -9.18 -57.52
C LYS A 845 -35.15 -10.66 -57.40
N ALA A 846 -35.98 -11.40 -56.67
CA ALA A 846 -36.32 -12.79 -56.97
C ALA A 846 -37.76 -13.07 -56.50
N GLU A 847 -38.52 -13.76 -57.36
CA GLU A 847 -39.94 -14.08 -57.30
C GLU A 847 -40.23 -15.44 -56.62
N GLY A 848 -41.53 -15.67 -56.38
CA GLY A 848 -42.17 -16.98 -56.13
C GLY A 848 -42.67 -17.14 -54.69
N GLU A 849 -43.93 -17.47 -54.38
CA GLU A 849 -45.10 -17.77 -55.18
C GLU A 849 -46.34 -17.75 -54.25
N LYS A 850 -47.54 -17.56 -54.81
CA LYS A 850 -48.83 -17.48 -54.12
C LYS A 850 -49.42 -18.87 -53.94
N GLU A 851 -50.12 -19.12 -52.83
CA GLU A 851 -51.35 -19.90 -52.89
C GLU A 851 -52.37 -19.54 -51.80
N LYS A 852 -53.64 -19.67 -52.18
CA LYS A 852 -54.82 -19.00 -51.65
C LYS A 852 -55.37 -19.66 -50.38
N LYS A 853 -55.87 -18.81 -49.47
CA LYS A 853 -56.86 -19.18 -48.44
C LYS A 853 -58.27 -19.08 -49.03
N GLN A 854 -59.06 -20.13 -48.86
CA GLN A 854 -60.52 -20.06 -48.87
C GLN A 854 -61.03 -20.06 -47.42
N GLU A 855 -62.01 -19.21 -47.17
CA GLU A 855 -62.89 -19.25 -46.00
C GLU A 855 -63.89 -20.41 -46.12
N LYS A 856 -64.24 -21.03 -44.99
CA LYS A 856 -65.63 -21.36 -44.64
C LYS A 856 -65.82 -21.34 -43.12
N GLU A 857 -66.92 -20.71 -42.72
CA GLU A 857 -67.34 -20.41 -41.36
C GLU A 857 -67.86 -21.61 -40.55
N LYS A 858 -67.68 -21.47 -39.22
CA LYS A 858 -68.54 -21.87 -38.08
C LYS A 858 -68.82 -23.35 -37.79
N LYS A 859 -68.39 -23.77 -36.59
CA LYS A 859 -69.30 -24.08 -35.47
C LYS A 859 -68.62 -23.81 -34.12
N LYS A 860 -69.29 -23.02 -33.29
CA LYS A 860 -69.00 -22.87 -31.85
C LYS A 860 -69.40 -24.18 -31.15
N SER A 861 -68.50 -24.76 -30.38
CA SER A 861 -68.86 -25.59 -29.22
C SER A 861 -68.05 -25.08 -28.04
N GLY A 862 -68.76 -24.56 -27.03
CA GLY A 862 -68.16 -24.03 -25.83
C GLY A 862 -67.49 -25.13 -25.02
N SER A 863 -66.23 -24.90 -24.66
CA SER A 863 -65.67 -25.42 -23.41
C SER A 863 -65.61 -24.25 -22.43
N ALA A 864 -66.39 -24.36 -21.37
CA ALA A 864 -66.49 -23.38 -20.30
C ALA A 864 -65.11 -23.07 -19.71
N ASN A 865 -64.70 -21.81 -19.81
CA ASN A 865 -63.55 -21.26 -19.08
C ASN A 865 -64.05 -20.87 -17.68
N PRO A 866 -63.55 -21.48 -16.59
CA PRO A 866 -64.00 -21.16 -15.23
C PRO A 866 -63.50 -19.81 -14.67
N LEU A 867 -62.90 -18.94 -15.50
CA LEU A 867 -62.26 -17.68 -15.07
C LEU A 867 -62.91 -16.42 -15.68
N LEU A 868 -64.20 -16.49 -16.01
CA LEU A 868 -64.96 -15.42 -16.66
C LEU A 868 -65.68 -14.46 -15.68
N LEU A 869 -65.16 -14.28 -14.46
CA LEU A 869 -65.62 -13.29 -13.47
C LEU A 869 -64.68 -12.08 -13.30
N LEU A 870 -63.59 -11.98 -14.06
CA LEU A 870 -62.48 -11.07 -13.79
C LEU A 870 -62.26 -9.96 -14.84
N LYS A 871 -63.29 -9.57 -15.59
CA LYS A 871 -63.18 -8.52 -16.62
C LYS A 871 -62.85 -7.13 -16.04
N ASN A 872 -63.19 -6.89 -14.76
CA ASN A 872 -62.84 -5.67 -14.03
C ASN A 872 -61.44 -5.73 -13.37
N LEU A 873 -60.81 -6.91 -13.30
CA LEU A 873 -59.44 -7.04 -12.78
C LEU A 873 -58.37 -6.78 -13.85
N ASP A 874 -58.68 -6.88 -15.15
CA ASP A 874 -57.69 -6.70 -16.23
C ASP A 874 -57.11 -5.27 -16.26
N ALA A 875 -57.90 -4.26 -15.87
CA ALA A 875 -57.47 -2.86 -15.75
C ALA A 875 -56.61 -2.58 -14.50
N LEU A 876 -56.79 -3.37 -13.43
CA LEU A 876 -55.99 -3.30 -12.20
C LEU A 876 -54.70 -4.12 -12.34
N VAL A 877 -54.77 -5.31 -12.94
CA VAL A 877 -53.63 -6.22 -13.09
C VAL A 877 -52.68 -5.78 -14.20
N GLY A 878 -53.18 -5.12 -15.26
CA GLY A 878 -52.32 -4.50 -16.28
C GLY A 878 -51.41 -3.37 -15.75
N LYS A 879 -51.60 -2.93 -14.49
CA LYS A 879 -50.74 -1.97 -13.79
C LYS A 879 -49.59 -2.65 -13.05
N PHE A 880 -49.65 -3.95 -12.76
CA PHE A 880 -48.54 -4.65 -12.11
C PHE A 880 -47.51 -5.10 -13.14
N ARG A 881 -46.23 -4.91 -12.82
CA ARG A 881 -45.09 -5.49 -13.52
C ARG A 881 -44.92 -6.95 -13.11
N ASP A 882 -44.07 -7.66 -13.84
CA ASP A 882 -43.79 -9.07 -13.56
C ASP A 882 -43.19 -9.22 -12.15
N ILE A 883 -43.70 -10.19 -11.37
CA ILE A 883 -43.15 -10.53 -10.06
C ILE A 883 -41.96 -11.45 -10.29
N ARG A 884 -40.79 -11.13 -9.73
CA ARG A 884 -39.58 -11.95 -9.83
C ARG A 884 -39.16 -12.40 -8.44
N ILE A 885 -39.10 -13.72 -8.25
CA ILE A 885 -38.57 -14.36 -7.06
C ILE A 885 -37.30 -15.11 -7.48
N THR A 886 -36.21 -14.86 -6.77
CA THR A 886 -34.93 -15.55 -6.97
C THR A 886 -34.50 -16.13 -5.63
N TYR A 887 -34.19 -17.42 -5.62
CA TYR A 887 -33.64 -18.13 -4.48
C TYR A 887 -32.30 -18.73 -4.90
N GLY A 888 -31.27 -18.48 -4.12
CA GLY A 888 -29.94 -19.06 -4.28
C GLY A 888 -29.51 -19.72 -2.99
N GLN A 889 -28.97 -20.93 -3.06
CA GLN A 889 -28.29 -21.59 -1.96
C GLN A 889 -26.94 -22.10 -2.42
N ARG A 890 -25.87 -21.68 -1.75
CA ARG A 890 -24.52 -22.18 -1.94
C ARG A 890 -24.08 -22.91 -0.67
N SER A 891 -23.79 -24.21 -0.76
CA SER A 891 -23.17 -24.97 0.33
C SER A 891 -21.75 -25.33 -0.06
N THR A 892 -20.79 -25.05 0.82
CA THR A 892 -19.38 -25.41 0.67
C THR A 892 -19.00 -26.29 1.85
N VAL A 893 -18.57 -27.52 1.58
CA VAL A 893 -18.18 -28.49 2.60
C VAL A 893 -16.75 -28.93 2.35
N ASN A 894 -15.91 -28.90 3.39
CA ASN A 894 -14.53 -29.37 3.35
C ASN A 894 -14.29 -30.39 4.46
N ASN A 895 -13.65 -31.50 4.10
CA ASN A 895 -13.22 -32.56 5.00
C ASN A 895 -11.72 -32.80 4.82
N SER A 896 -10.99 -32.87 5.94
CA SER A 896 -9.54 -33.11 5.97
C SER A 896 -9.21 -34.40 6.71
N ALA A 897 -8.01 -34.93 6.48
CA ALA A 897 -7.49 -36.16 7.09
C ALA A 897 -8.36 -37.41 6.85
N LEU A 898 -8.77 -37.62 5.60
CA LEU A 898 -9.60 -38.76 5.19
C LEU A 898 -8.80 -40.06 5.03
N LEU A 899 -9.41 -41.20 5.38
CA LEU A 899 -8.89 -42.54 5.10
C LEU A 899 -8.84 -42.83 3.58
N GLU A 900 -8.18 -43.93 3.20
CA GLU A 900 -8.07 -44.33 1.80
C GLU A 900 -9.43 -44.67 1.20
N GLY A 901 -9.70 -44.14 0.01
CA GLY A 901 -10.91 -44.44 -0.72
C GLY A 901 -11.36 -43.27 -1.59
N THR A 902 -12.45 -43.50 -2.31
CA THR A 902 -13.12 -42.46 -3.09
C THR A 902 -14.42 -42.06 -2.39
N PRO A 903 -14.63 -40.76 -2.09
CA PRO A 903 -15.91 -40.28 -1.57
C PRO A 903 -17.08 -40.76 -2.44
N HIS A 904 -18.21 -41.11 -1.84
CA HIS A 904 -19.35 -41.61 -2.61
C HIS A 904 -19.92 -40.54 -3.55
N TRP A 905 -20.67 -40.97 -4.58
CA TRP A 905 -21.17 -40.06 -5.62
C TRP A 905 -22.02 -38.90 -5.06
N ARG A 906 -22.85 -39.11 -4.04
CA ARG A 906 -23.67 -38.03 -3.45
C ARG A 906 -22.80 -36.87 -2.94
N TYR A 907 -21.65 -37.12 -2.33
CA TYR A 907 -20.71 -36.09 -1.91
C TYR A 907 -20.04 -35.40 -3.10
N GLN A 908 -19.60 -36.19 -4.10
CA GLN A 908 -19.00 -35.66 -5.34
C GLN A 908 -19.95 -34.77 -6.15
N PHE A 909 -21.24 -35.02 -6.07
CA PHE A 909 -22.28 -34.19 -6.67
C PHE A 909 -22.82 -33.13 -5.70
N GLY A 910 -22.29 -32.98 -4.48
CA GLY A 910 -22.70 -31.93 -3.53
C GLY A 910 -24.11 -32.10 -2.94
N LEU A 911 -24.58 -33.36 -2.86
CA LEU A 911 -25.86 -33.80 -2.29
C LEU A 911 -25.71 -34.37 -0.86
N ALA A 912 -24.51 -34.37 -0.31
CA ALA A 912 -24.18 -34.82 1.04
C ALA A 912 -22.94 -34.09 1.57
N SER A 913 -22.87 -33.87 2.89
CA SER A 913 -21.75 -33.19 3.56
C SER A 913 -20.70 -34.17 4.12
N ASP A 914 -21.09 -35.44 4.31
CA ASP A 914 -20.17 -36.52 4.65
C ASP A 914 -19.66 -37.22 3.37
N PRO A 915 -18.34 -37.36 3.16
CA PRO A 915 -17.78 -38.12 2.04
C PRO A 915 -17.98 -39.64 2.15
N GLY A 916 -18.38 -40.16 3.32
CA GLY A 916 -18.50 -41.60 3.58
C GLY A 916 -17.15 -42.31 3.76
N LEU A 917 -16.12 -41.55 4.15
CA LEU A 917 -14.78 -42.04 4.47
C LEU A 917 -14.49 -41.69 5.93
N GLY A 918 -13.91 -42.64 6.68
CA GLY A 918 -13.44 -42.37 8.03
C GLY A 918 -12.31 -41.34 8.06
N LYS A 919 -11.98 -40.82 9.25
CA LYS A 919 -10.87 -39.89 9.46
C LYS A 919 -9.70 -40.57 10.16
N VAL A 920 -8.47 -40.11 9.90
CA VAL A 920 -7.26 -40.59 10.57
C VAL A 920 -7.32 -40.20 12.06
N ALA A 921 -7.06 -41.17 12.96
CA ALA A 921 -7.10 -40.94 14.40
C ALA A 921 -5.99 -39.99 14.89
N GLY A 922 -6.23 -39.28 16.01
CA GLY A 922 -5.22 -38.45 16.68
C GLY A 922 -4.91 -37.10 16.03
N GLN A 923 -5.78 -36.57 15.17
CA GLN A 923 -5.60 -35.25 14.53
C GLN A 923 -6.22 -34.12 15.38
N THR A 924 -5.45 -33.06 15.61
CA THR A 924 -5.90 -31.81 16.23
C THR A 924 -6.21 -30.75 15.16
N GLY A 925 -7.25 -29.93 15.38
CA GLY A 925 -7.67 -28.86 14.46
C GLY A 925 -9.02 -29.10 13.76
N THR A 926 -9.43 -28.18 12.88
CA THR A 926 -10.73 -28.23 12.19
C THR A 926 -10.72 -29.26 11.06
N LEU A 927 -11.30 -30.44 11.32
CA LEU A 927 -11.37 -31.55 10.37
C LEU A 927 -12.62 -31.53 9.46
N PHE A 928 -13.57 -30.65 9.76
CA PHE A 928 -14.80 -30.46 9.01
C PHE A 928 -15.20 -28.98 9.05
N THR A 929 -15.55 -28.45 7.89
CA THR A 929 -16.12 -27.12 7.73
C THR A 929 -17.26 -27.19 6.75
N GLU A 930 -18.43 -26.69 7.15
CA GLU A 930 -19.58 -26.49 6.26
C GLU A 930 -20.04 -25.05 6.33
N THR A 931 -20.07 -24.37 5.18
CA THR A 931 -20.60 -23.02 5.03
C THR A 931 -21.79 -23.04 4.10
N VAL A 932 -22.95 -22.62 4.58
CA VAL A 932 -24.19 -22.51 3.81
C VAL A 932 -24.58 -21.04 3.70
N ASN A 933 -24.67 -20.55 2.47
CA ASN A 933 -25.17 -19.22 2.15
C ASN A 933 -26.50 -19.34 1.42
N ARG A 934 -27.51 -18.60 1.85
CA ARG A 934 -28.82 -18.51 1.20
C ARG A 934 -29.13 -17.06 0.88
N ASN A 935 -29.67 -16.83 -0.31
CA ASN A 935 -30.21 -15.53 -0.72
C ASN A 935 -31.62 -15.75 -1.25
N LEU A 936 -32.56 -14.93 -0.79
CA LEU A 936 -33.90 -14.83 -1.32
C LEU A 936 -34.15 -13.38 -1.71
N THR A 937 -34.41 -13.14 -2.98
CA THR A 937 -34.79 -11.82 -3.50
C THR A 937 -36.17 -11.90 -4.12
N ALA A 938 -37.13 -11.12 -3.61
CA ALA A 938 -38.46 -10.97 -4.18
C ALA A 938 -38.67 -9.53 -4.63
N SER A 939 -38.98 -9.34 -5.91
CA SER A 939 -39.19 -8.01 -6.49
C SER A 939 -40.46 -7.95 -7.32
N THR A 940 -41.10 -6.80 -7.30
CA THR A 940 -42.29 -6.50 -8.10
C THR A 940 -42.31 -5.01 -8.43
N GLY A 941 -43.20 -4.60 -9.33
CA GLY A 941 -43.44 -3.18 -9.56
C GLY A 941 -44.87 -2.92 -9.95
N PHE A 942 -45.31 -1.68 -9.80
CA PHE A 942 -46.65 -1.25 -10.15
C PHE A 942 -46.61 0.14 -10.77
N GLN A 943 -47.28 0.23 -11.92
CA GLN A 943 -47.52 1.44 -12.68
C GLN A 943 -48.91 1.97 -12.32
N LEU A 944 -49.03 2.66 -11.18
CA LEU A 944 -50.31 3.13 -10.63
C LEU A 944 -51.07 4.04 -11.62
N LEU A 945 -50.33 4.93 -12.29
CA LEU A 945 -50.74 5.83 -13.37
C LEU A 945 -49.75 5.67 -14.54
N LYS A 946 -50.08 6.12 -15.77
CA LYS A 946 -49.14 6.12 -16.94
C LYS A 946 -47.79 6.82 -16.71
N ARG A 947 -47.58 7.41 -15.55
CA ARG A 947 -46.52 8.37 -15.21
C ARG A 947 -45.81 8.08 -13.89
N ILE A 948 -46.39 7.26 -13.01
CA ILE A 948 -45.80 6.88 -11.72
C ILE A 948 -45.46 5.40 -11.79
N ASP A 949 -44.18 5.10 -11.65
CA ASP A 949 -43.62 3.75 -11.60
C ASP A 949 -43.06 3.51 -10.21
N ILE A 950 -43.52 2.45 -9.55
CA ILE A 950 -43.07 2.05 -8.23
C ILE A 950 -42.48 0.65 -8.36
N GLN A 951 -41.28 0.46 -7.82
CA GLN A 951 -40.59 -0.83 -7.76
C GLN A 951 -40.36 -1.16 -6.30
N VAL A 952 -40.60 -2.41 -5.93
CA VAL A 952 -40.49 -2.90 -4.57
C VAL A 952 -39.59 -4.13 -4.58
N ASN A 953 -38.64 -4.18 -3.65
CA ASN A 953 -37.63 -5.23 -3.55
C ASN A 953 -37.50 -5.69 -2.08
N PHE A 954 -37.50 -6.99 -1.86
CA PHE A 954 -37.23 -7.59 -0.55
C PHE A 954 -36.07 -8.56 -0.70
N THR A 955 -35.05 -8.41 0.13
CA THR A 955 -33.86 -9.26 0.12
C THR A 955 -33.68 -9.88 1.51
N HIS A 956 -33.43 -11.17 1.54
CA HIS A 956 -33.01 -11.92 2.72
C HIS A 956 -31.73 -12.68 2.39
N ASP A 957 -30.68 -12.46 3.17
CA ASP A 957 -29.38 -13.12 3.06
C ASP A 957 -29.08 -13.85 4.36
N GLU A 958 -28.67 -15.10 4.30
CA GLU A 958 -28.27 -15.90 5.46
C GLU A 958 -26.93 -16.57 5.16
N GLN A 959 -26.01 -16.53 6.12
CA GLN A 959 -24.77 -17.29 6.11
C GLN A 959 -24.62 -18.04 7.43
N ARG A 960 -24.36 -19.34 7.34
CA ARG A 960 -24.07 -20.20 8.48
C ARG A 960 -22.76 -20.95 8.21
N THR A 961 -21.84 -20.92 9.15
CA THR A 961 -20.59 -21.69 9.11
C THR A 961 -20.54 -22.62 10.30
N GLN A 962 -20.26 -23.90 10.06
CA GLN A 962 -20.16 -24.94 11.05
C GLN A 962 -18.75 -25.54 11.00
N ASN A 963 -18.01 -25.33 12.07
CA ASN A 963 -16.71 -25.94 12.36
C ASN A 963 -16.82 -26.69 13.70
N SER A 964 -15.89 -26.44 14.65
CA SER A 964 -16.03 -26.84 16.05
C SER A 964 -17.12 -26.05 16.79
N GLN A 965 -17.47 -24.86 16.29
CA GLN A 965 -18.58 -24.02 16.73
C GLN A 965 -19.47 -23.68 15.52
N ILE A 966 -20.72 -23.29 15.77
CA ILE A 966 -21.64 -22.84 14.72
C ILE A 966 -21.72 -21.32 14.81
N THR A 967 -21.28 -20.62 13.77
CA THR A 967 -21.41 -19.16 13.68
C THR A 967 -22.27 -18.80 12.49
N GLY A 968 -22.89 -17.63 12.53
CA GLY A 968 -23.62 -17.17 11.37
C GLY A 968 -24.03 -15.71 11.44
N SER A 969 -24.62 -15.29 10.33
CA SER A 969 -25.24 -13.99 10.19
C SER A 969 -26.44 -14.10 9.28
N TYR A 970 -27.44 -13.26 9.51
CA TYR A 970 -28.52 -13.07 8.56
C TYR A 970 -28.75 -11.58 8.36
N SER A 971 -29.31 -11.24 7.22
CA SER A 971 -29.66 -9.87 6.88
C SER A 971 -30.95 -9.78 6.10
N ASP A 972 -31.80 -8.85 6.52
CA ASP A 972 -33.12 -8.63 5.97
C ASP A 972 -33.28 -7.19 5.47
N SER A 973 -34.08 -7.02 4.41
CA SER A 973 -34.67 -5.74 4.08
C SER A 973 -35.54 -5.26 5.25
N TRP A 974 -35.22 -4.09 5.77
CA TRP A 974 -35.70 -3.65 7.07
C TRP A 974 -36.06 -2.17 7.10
N LEU A 975 -37.11 -1.82 7.83
CA LEU A 975 -37.49 -0.43 8.09
C LEU A 975 -37.46 -0.16 9.58
N GLN A 976 -36.72 0.87 9.96
CA GLN A 976 -36.68 1.41 11.31
C GLN A 976 -36.95 2.92 11.25
N VAL A 977 -38.17 3.32 11.58
CA VAL A 977 -38.59 4.74 11.61
C VAL A 977 -39.38 4.99 12.88
N GLY A 978 -38.81 5.76 13.81
CA GLY A 978 -39.41 5.95 15.13
C GLY A 978 -39.55 4.61 15.86
N SER A 979 -40.77 4.30 16.34
CA SER A 979 -41.11 3.02 16.97
C SER A 979 -41.39 1.87 15.98
N LEU A 980 -41.56 2.17 14.69
CA LEU A 980 -41.79 1.14 13.67
C LEU A 980 -40.46 0.46 13.35
N ASN A 981 -40.30 -0.80 13.77
CA ASN A 981 -39.09 -1.59 13.59
C ASN A 981 -39.46 -2.99 13.09
N MET A 982 -39.51 -3.20 11.77
CA MET A 982 -39.99 -4.45 11.19
C MET A 982 -39.36 -4.75 9.81
N PRO A 983 -39.35 -6.02 9.38
CA PRO A 983 -39.00 -6.36 8.00
C PRO A 983 -39.92 -5.62 7.04
N PHE A 984 -39.33 -4.93 6.06
CA PHE A 984 -40.09 -4.12 5.12
C PHE A 984 -39.32 -4.05 3.79
N PRO A 985 -40.01 -4.14 2.65
CA PRO A 985 -39.33 -4.10 1.37
C PRO A 985 -38.79 -2.70 1.07
N GLU A 986 -37.68 -2.66 0.35
CA GLU A 986 -37.13 -1.47 -0.27
C GLU A 986 -38.05 -1.00 -1.40
N TRP A 987 -38.06 0.30 -1.69
CA TRP A 987 -38.86 0.82 -2.78
C TRP A 987 -38.18 1.95 -3.55
N THR A 988 -38.47 2.00 -4.84
CA THR A 988 -38.10 3.10 -5.73
C THR A 988 -39.35 3.64 -6.38
N VAL A 989 -39.63 4.93 -6.20
CA VAL A 989 -40.73 5.64 -6.85
C VAL A 989 -40.14 6.58 -7.90
N SER A 990 -40.62 6.50 -9.13
CA SER A 990 -40.30 7.45 -10.19
C SER A 990 -41.56 8.01 -10.83
N TRP A 991 -41.68 9.34 -10.83
CA TRP A 991 -42.79 10.06 -11.42
C TRP A 991 -42.29 10.93 -12.56
N ASN A 992 -42.57 10.50 -13.78
CA ASN A 992 -42.11 11.15 -15.01
C ASN A 992 -43.26 11.90 -15.68
N ASN A 993 -42.94 12.98 -16.42
CA ASN A 993 -43.91 13.80 -17.15
C ASN A 993 -44.88 14.59 -16.24
N ILE A 994 -44.35 15.17 -15.16
CA ILE A 994 -45.12 15.99 -14.20
C ILE A 994 -45.52 17.34 -14.83
N GLU A 995 -44.83 17.79 -15.88
CA GLU A 995 -45.04 19.10 -16.52
C GLU A 995 -46.45 19.32 -17.08
N ARG A 996 -47.28 18.28 -17.23
CA ARG A 996 -48.65 18.44 -17.74
C ARG A 996 -49.67 18.85 -16.67
N LEU A 997 -49.26 19.03 -15.42
CA LEU A 997 -50.06 19.73 -14.41
C LEU A 997 -50.19 21.22 -14.80
N ALA A 998 -51.35 21.82 -14.54
CA ALA A 998 -51.73 23.12 -15.12
C ALA A 998 -50.71 24.25 -14.87
N LEU A 999 -50.04 24.24 -13.72
CA LEU A 999 -49.06 25.25 -13.30
C LEU A 999 -47.69 25.10 -13.99
N LEU A 1000 -47.21 23.87 -14.21
CA LEU A 1000 -45.85 23.62 -14.72
C LEU A 1000 -45.76 23.59 -16.26
N LYS A 1001 -46.90 23.39 -16.94
CA LYS A 1001 -46.97 23.31 -18.41
C LYS A 1001 -46.51 24.59 -19.11
N LYS A 1002 -46.66 25.75 -18.46
CA LYS A 1002 -46.25 27.05 -19.02
C LYS A 1002 -44.73 27.24 -18.99
N VAL A 1003 -44.03 26.70 -17.98
CA VAL A 1003 -42.62 27.01 -17.68
C VAL A 1003 -41.62 25.86 -17.96
N ALA A 1004 -42.04 24.60 -17.85
CA ALA A 1004 -41.15 23.44 -18.00
C ALA A 1004 -41.45 22.61 -19.27
N GLN A 1005 -40.40 22.03 -19.88
CA GLN A 1005 -40.49 21.04 -20.96
C GLN A 1005 -40.62 19.61 -20.44
N LYS A 1006 -39.87 19.29 -19.38
CA LYS A 1006 -39.86 17.97 -18.73
C LYS A 1006 -39.65 18.14 -17.25
N VAL A 1007 -40.47 17.47 -16.44
CA VAL A 1007 -40.29 17.39 -14.99
C VAL A 1007 -40.36 15.93 -14.57
N SER A 1008 -39.37 15.48 -13.81
CA SER A 1008 -39.32 14.14 -13.21
C SER A 1008 -38.97 14.22 -11.74
N LEU A 1009 -39.67 13.42 -10.93
CA LEU A 1009 -39.44 13.23 -9.51
C LEU A 1009 -39.01 11.79 -9.26
N SER A 1010 -38.02 11.56 -8.42
CA SER A 1010 -37.61 10.23 -7.99
C SER A 1010 -37.33 10.18 -6.50
N HIS A 1011 -37.63 9.03 -5.91
CA HIS A 1011 -37.45 8.73 -4.49
C HIS A 1011 -37.03 7.27 -4.37
N ASN A 1012 -36.10 6.96 -3.47
CA ASN A 1012 -35.59 5.62 -3.26
C ASN A 1012 -35.27 5.41 -1.78
N PHE A 1013 -35.78 4.31 -1.23
CA PHE A 1013 -35.51 3.84 0.11
C PHE A 1013 -34.86 2.46 0.05
N THR A 1014 -33.76 2.30 0.76
CA THR A 1014 -33.04 1.04 0.99
C THR A 1014 -32.81 0.91 2.49
N GLY A 1015 -33.13 -0.25 3.05
CA GLY A 1015 -33.02 -0.48 4.49
C GLY A 1015 -32.58 -1.92 4.75
N LYS A 1016 -31.60 -2.11 5.62
CA LYS A 1016 -30.95 -3.39 5.88
C LYS A 1016 -30.70 -3.56 7.38
N ARG A 1017 -31.11 -4.69 7.95
CA ARG A 1017 -30.73 -5.15 9.29
C ARG A 1017 -29.82 -6.36 9.13
N SER A 1018 -28.67 -6.38 9.78
CA SER A 1018 -27.73 -7.51 9.76
C SER A 1018 -27.44 -7.94 11.19
N VAL A 1019 -27.65 -9.22 11.50
CA VAL A 1019 -27.47 -9.80 12.83
C VAL A 1019 -26.37 -10.84 12.77
N PHE A 1020 -25.42 -10.78 13.70
CA PHE A 1020 -24.31 -11.72 13.82
C PHE A 1020 -24.41 -12.48 15.14
N TRP A 1021 -24.29 -13.81 15.07
CA TRP A 1021 -24.52 -14.71 16.20
C TRP A 1021 -23.46 -15.82 16.29
N ASN A 1022 -23.25 -16.33 17.50
CA ASN A 1022 -22.33 -17.43 17.79
C ASN A 1022 -23.04 -18.53 18.59
N ASN A 1023 -22.81 -19.79 18.22
CA ASN A 1023 -23.49 -21.01 18.64
C ASN A 1023 -24.98 -21.07 18.30
N GLU A 1024 -25.79 -20.21 18.93
CA GLU A 1024 -27.24 -20.13 18.75
C GLU A 1024 -27.64 -18.77 18.20
N GLN A 1025 -28.68 -18.73 17.37
CA GLN A 1025 -29.17 -17.48 16.76
C GLN A 1025 -29.65 -16.44 17.81
N ASN A 1026 -30.01 -16.90 19.01
CA ASN A 1026 -30.44 -16.03 20.11
C ASN A 1026 -29.25 -15.35 20.83
N LEU A 1027 -28.02 -15.85 20.67
CA LEU A 1027 -26.79 -15.26 21.22
C LEU A 1027 -26.21 -14.25 20.23
N THR A 1028 -26.92 -13.14 20.05
CA THR A 1028 -26.51 -12.05 19.15
C THR A 1028 -25.35 -11.26 19.76
N GLN A 1029 -24.21 -11.17 19.05
CA GLN A 1029 -23.06 -10.38 19.47
C GLN A 1029 -23.06 -8.97 18.89
N ARG A 1030 -23.65 -8.84 17.68
CA ARG A 1030 -23.63 -7.58 16.93
C ARG A 1030 -24.87 -7.46 16.05
N GLU A 1031 -25.38 -6.25 15.98
CA GLU A 1031 -26.50 -5.89 15.12
C GLU A 1031 -26.21 -4.58 14.38
N ASP A 1032 -26.32 -4.62 13.05
CA ASP A 1032 -26.09 -3.48 12.18
C ASP A 1032 -27.40 -3.08 11.49
N PHE A 1033 -27.81 -1.83 11.65
CA PHE A 1033 -28.91 -1.21 10.91
C PHE A 1033 -28.36 -0.19 9.91
N SER A 1034 -28.80 -0.27 8.66
CA SER A 1034 -28.48 0.72 7.64
C SER A 1034 -29.74 1.16 6.94
N ILE A 1035 -30.07 2.44 7.04
CA ILE A 1035 -31.22 3.06 6.39
C ILE A 1035 -30.72 4.18 5.49
N SER A 1036 -31.15 4.15 4.24
CA SER A 1036 -30.73 5.10 3.23
C SER A 1036 -31.89 5.52 2.34
N PHE A 1037 -32.18 6.82 2.35
CA PHE A 1037 -33.03 7.50 1.40
C PHE A 1037 -32.14 8.22 0.38
N ARG A 1038 -31.76 7.50 -0.68
CA ARG A 1038 -30.82 7.96 -1.71
C ARG A 1038 -31.39 7.74 -3.12
N PRO A 1039 -32.08 8.73 -3.71
CA PRO A 1039 -32.46 10.02 -3.14
C PRO A 1039 -33.72 9.94 -2.26
N LEU A 1040 -33.78 10.71 -1.18
CA LEU A 1040 -35.02 11.03 -0.46
C LEU A 1040 -35.96 11.84 -1.36
N LEU A 1041 -35.39 12.77 -2.11
CA LEU A 1041 -36.10 13.54 -3.12
C LEU A 1041 -35.13 13.90 -4.23
N LYS A 1042 -35.42 13.55 -5.47
CA LYS A 1042 -34.69 14.05 -6.63
C LYS A 1042 -35.66 14.62 -7.66
N LEU A 1043 -35.59 15.93 -7.83
CA LEU A 1043 -36.40 16.71 -8.75
C LEU A 1043 -35.51 17.20 -9.90
N SER A 1044 -35.81 16.75 -11.11
CA SER A 1044 -35.12 17.18 -12.34
C SER A 1044 -36.09 17.91 -13.24
N ILE A 1045 -35.74 19.14 -13.60
CA ILE A 1045 -36.54 20.04 -14.44
C ILE A 1045 -35.72 20.44 -15.66
N THR A 1046 -36.27 20.20 -16.85
CA THR A 1046 -35.80 20.84 -18.09
C THR A 1046 -36.78 21.95 -18.43
N TRP A 1047 -36.29 23.18 -18.44
CA TRP A 1047 -37.06 24.39 -18.68
C TRP A 1047 -37.22 24.67 -20.19
N LYS A 1048 -38.19 25.52 -20.57
CA LYS A 1048 -38.42 25.86 -21.99
C LYS A 1048 -37.29 26.60 -22.68
N ASN A 1049 -36.44 27.27 -21.93
CA ASN A 1049 -35.23 27.95 -22.40
C ASN A 1049 -34.00 27.02 -22.50
N ASN A 1050 -34.17 25.70 -22.46
CA ASN A 1050 -33.09 24.69 -22.43
C ASN A 1050 -32.18 24.75 -21.19
N MET A 1051 -32.60 25.44 -20.12
CA MET A 1051 -31.97 25.29 -18.80
C MET A 1051 -32.33 23.92 -18.21
N THR A 1052 -31.41 23.29 -17.49
CA THR A 1052 -31.67 22.06 -16.73
C THR A 1052 -31.33 22.29 -15.27
N SER A 1053 -32.28 22.07 -14.35
CA SER A 1053 -32.07 22.18 -12.90
C SER A 1053 -32.35 20.84 -12.23
N ASN A 1054 -31.47 20.43 -11.32
CA ASN A 1054 -31.55 19.18 -10.57
C ASN A 1054 -31.42 19.51 -9.08
N LEU A 1055 -32.43 19.18 -8.28
CA LEU A 1055 -32.37 19.19 -6.82
C LEU A 1055 -32.36 17.74 -6.34
N GLN A 1056 -31.39 17.36 -5.52
CA GLN A 1056 -31.27 16.02 -4.95
C GLN A 1056 -30.97 16.12 -3.45
N ILE A 1057 -31.83 15.47 -2.65
CA ILE A 1057 -31.70 15.34 -1.20
C ILE A 1057 -31.47 13.85 -0.89
N ASN A 1058 -30.41 13.55 -0.16
CA ASN A 1058 -30.05 12.22 0.32
C ASN A 1058 -30.05 12.24 1.85
N LYS A 1059 -30.59 11.21 2.49
CA LYS A 1059 -30.52 11.04 3.95
C LYS A 1059 -30.11 9.62 4.28
N THR A 1060 -29.07 9.43 5.08
CA THR A 1060 -28.62 8.10 5.51
C THR A 1060 -28.41 8.05 7.00
N ARG A 1061 -28.66 6.87 7.58
CA ARG A 1061 -28.42 6.57 8.98
C ARG A 1061 -27.88 5.14 9.06
N SER A 1062 -26.75 4.96 9.72
CA SER A 1062 -26.16 3.66 10.01
C SER A 1062 -25.99 3.54 11.52
N ILE A 1063 -26.32 2.39 12.10
CA ILE A 1063 -26.19 2.09 13.52
C ILE A 1063 -25.48 0.74 13.63
N ASN A 1064 -24.43 0.68 14.42
CA ASN A 1064 -23.73 -0.53 14.81
C ASN A 1064 -23.92 -0.70 16.32
N ASN A 1065 -24.59 -1.76 16.74
CA ASN A 1065 -24.74 -2.11 18.15
C ASN A 1065 -23.92 -3.37 18.44
N ARG A 1066 -23.15 -3.33 19.52
CA ARG A 1066 -22.42 -4.48 20.07
C ARG A 1066 -23.06 -4.87 21.39
N PHE A 1067 -23.17 -6.16 21.63
CA PHE A 1067 -23.75 -6.71 22.84
C PHE A 1067 -22.70 -7.53 23.57
N ASN A 1068 -22.62 -7.35 24.89
CA ASN A 1068 -21.81 -8.22 25.74
C ASN A 1068 -22.69 -9.35 26.26
N ILE A 1069 -22.18 -10.58 26.22
CA ILE A 1069 -22.91 -11.77 26.65
C ILE A 1069 -22.41 -12.13 28.05
N ASN A 1070 -23.06 -11.59 29.08
CA ASN A 1070 -22.87 -12.08 30.45
C ASN A 1070 -23.78 -13.28 30.66
N THR A 1071 -23.19 -14.43 31.04
CA THR A 1071 -23.88 -15.73 31.21
C THR A 1071 -24.92 -15.78 32.34
N GLU A 1072 -25.13 -14.68 33.07
CA GLU A 1072 -26.06 -14.59 34.21
C GLU A 1072 -27.34 -13.78 33.91
N ILE A 1073 -27.43 -13.10 32.76
CA ILE A 1073 -28.57 -12.22 32.41
C ILE A 1073 -29.15 -12.67 31.06
N GLU A 1074 -30.42 -13.09 31.04
CA GLU A 1074 -31.09 -13.65 29.84
C GLU A 1074 -31.31 -12.65 28.69
N GLN A 1075 -30.96 -11.37 28.84
CA GLN A 1075 -31.10 -10.35 27.79
C GLN A 1075 -29.78 -9.64 27.45
N PRO A 1076 -29.35 -9.65 26.17
CA PRO A 1076 -28.12 -8.98 25.73
C PRO A 1076 -28.25 -7.46 25.91
N GLN A 1077 -27.38 -6.88 26.73
CA GLN A 1077 -27.28 -5.43 26.91
C GLN A 1077 -26.31 -4.83 25.88
N ILE A 1078 -26.64 -3.65 25.37
CA ILE A 1078 -25.76 -2.91 24.46
C ILE A 1078 -24.52 -2.49 25.25
N SER A 1079 -23.36 -3.04 24.89
CA SER A 1079 -22.09 -2.73 25.55
C SER A 1079 -21.33 -1.60 24.87
N GLY A 1080 -21.77 -1.20 23.68
CA GLY A 1080 -21.19 -0.11 22.91
C GLY A 1080 -21.78 -0.07 21.49
N GLY A 1081 -21.65 1.06 20.83
CA GLY A 1081 -22.20 1.24 19.49
C GLY A 1081 -21.78 2.53 18.83
N GLN A 1082 -21.90 2.57 17.49
CA GLN A 1082 -21.61 3.75 16.69
C GLN A 1082 -22.79 4.06 15.77
N ARG A 1083 -23.17 5.33 15.70
CA ARG A 1083 -24.27 5.82 14.88
C ARG A 1083 -23.77 6.95 13.99
N THR A 1084 -23.93 6.76 12.68
CA THR A 1084 -23.56 7.77 11.68
C THR A 1084 -24.81 8.23 10.97
N SER A 1085 -25.04 9.54 10.96
CA SER A 1085 -26.14 10.19 10.25
C SER A 1085 -25.59 11.18 9.24
N ALA A 1086 -26.12 11.16 8.02
CA ALA A 1086 -25.72 12.10 6.97
C ALA A 1086 -26.94 12.66 6.21
N LEU A 1087 -26.89 13.95 5.90
CA LEU A 1087 -27.84 14.67 5.07
C LEU A 1087 -27.08 15.41 3.98
N ASP A 1088 -27.30 15.04 2.71
CA ASP A 1088 -26.73 15.73 1.56
C ASP A 1088 -27.85 16.40 0.76
N ILE A 1089 -27.69 17.69 0.50
CA ILE A 1089 -28.55 18.49 -0.36
C ILE A 1089 -27.68 19.02 -1.49
N SER A 1090 -28.06 18.74 -2.73
CA SER A 1090 -27.37 19.23 -3.92
C SER A 1090 -28.36 19.86 -4.88
N PHE A 1091 -28.03 21.03 -5.38
CA PHE A 1091 -28.78 21.73 -6.41
C PHE A 1091 -27.82 22.13 -7.53
N THR A 1092 -28.06 21.67 -8.76
CA THR A 1092 -27.25 22.04 -9.92
C THR A 1092 -28.15 22.58 -11.00
N THR A 1093 -27.82 23.73 -11.57
CA THR A 1093 -28.50 24.28 -12.75
C THR A 1093 -27.51 24.63 -13.84
N ASN A 1094 -27.81 24.19 -15.06
CA ASN A 1094 -26.99 24.45 -16.25
C ASN A 1094 -27.82 25.15 -17.30
N TYR A 1095 -27.28 26.21 -17.89
CA TYR A 1095 -27.89 26.97 -18.96
C TYR A 1095 -26.87 27.20 -20.07
N SER A 1096 -27.24 26.88 -21.32
CA SER A 1096 -26.40 27.13 -22.48
C SER A 1096 -27.16 27.99 -23.49
N LYS A 1097 -26.59 29.13 -23.84
CA LYS A 1097 -27.12 30.03 -24.88
C LYS A 1097 -26.14 30.12 -26.03
N ARG A 1098 -26.60 29.71 -27.22
CA ARG A 1098 -25.89 29.92 -28.49
C ARG A 1098 -26.49 31.16 -29.16
N GLY A 1099 -25.76 32.27 -29.15
CA GLY A 1099 -26.23 33.54 -29.69
C GLY A 1099 -25.08 34.28 -30.39
N GLY A 1100 -25.29 34.69 -31.64
CA GLY A 1100 -24.30 35.47 -32.36
C GLY A 1100 -24.47 36.96 -32.11
N PHE A 1101 -23.43 37.62 -31.61
CA PHE A 1101 -23.37 39.07 -31.52
C PHE A 1101 -22.80 39.63 -32.83
N ASN A 1102 -23.40 40.71 -33.35
CA ASN A 1102 -22.81 41.48 -34.46
C ASN A 1102 -21.90 42.54 -33.83
N LEU A 1103 -20.58 42.46 -34.03
CA LEU A 1103 -19.70 43.59 -33.68
C LEU A 1103 -20.04 44.79 -34.60
N PRO A 1104 -20.39 45.98 -34.05
CA PRO A 1104 -20.58 47.18 -34.85
C PRO A 1104 -19.21 47.84 -35.10
N LEU A 1105 -18.29 47.10 -35.74
CA LEU A 1105 -17.03 47.70 -36.22
C LEU A 1105 -17.25 48.25 -37.64
N PRO A 1106 -16.88 49.51 -37.92
CA PRO A 1106 -17.11 50.17 -39.21
C PRO A 1106 -16.58 49.39 -40.42
N PHE A 1107 -15.55 48.57 -40.22
CA PHE A 1107 -14.80 47.83 -41.25
C PHE A 1107 -15.17 46.32 -41.33
N LEU A 1108 -16.07 45.81 -40.47
CA LEU A 1108 -16.46 44.39 -40.44
C LEU A 1108 -17.98 44.19 -40.44
N LYS A 1109 -18.70 44.91 -41.31
CA LYS A 1109 -20.12 44.65 -41.57
C LYS A 1109 -20.31 43.19 -42.04
N ASN A 1110 -21.11 42.42 -41.30
CA ASN A 1110 -21.64 41.07 -41.58
C ASN A 1110 -20.85 39.81 -41.11
N LYS A 1111 -19.91 39.89 -40.16
CA LYS A 1111 -19.35 38.67 -39.54
C LYS A 1111 -20.15 38.23 -38.31
N LYS A 1112 -21.01 37.22 -38.45
CA LYS A 1112 -21.70 36.55 -37.32
C LYS A 1112 -20.71 35.68 -36.55
N LEU A 1113 -20.27 36.13 -35.38
CA LEU A 1113 -19.50 35.28 -34.46
C LEU A 1113 -20.44 34.29 -33.78
N LYS A 1114 -20.16 32.99 -33.86
CA LYS A 1114 -20.94 31.95 -33.19
C LYS A 1114 -20.45 31.81 -31.75
N ASN A 1115 -21.01 32.59 -30.85
CA ASN A 1115 -20.61 32.58 -29.45
C ASN A 1115 -21.56 31.65 -28.67
N THR A 1116 -20.96 30.87 -27.76
CA THR A 1116 -21.71 30.02 -26.84
C THR A 1116 -21.36 30.46 -25.43
N VAL A 1117 -22.40 30.75 -24.64
CA VAL A 1117 -22.27 31.06 -23.21
C VAL A 1117 -22.88 29.90 -22.45
N ASP A 1118 -22.07 29.25 -21.63
CA ASP A 1118 -22.47 28.17 -20.74
C ASP A 1118 -22.38 28.68 -19.30
N VAL A 1119 -23.48 28.62 -18.57
CA VAL A 1119 -23.57 29.01 -17.15
C VAL A 1119 -23.95 27.78 -16.35
N ALA A 1120 -23.14 27.44 -15.35
CA ALA A 1120 -23.38 26.36 -14.41
C ALA A 1120 -23.40 26.94 -12.99
N LEU A 1121 -24.46 26.67 -12.23
CA LEU A 1121 -24.55 26.97 -10.81
C LEU A 1121 -24.69 25.66 -10.05
N THR A 1122 -23.90 25.49 -9.00
CA THR A 1122 -23.91 24.31 -8.13
C THR A 1122 -23.97 24.78 -6.69
N PHE A 1123 -24.96 24.31 -5.94
CA PHE A 1123 -25.04 24.43 -4.49
C PHE A 1123 -24.98 23.03 -3.90
N SER A 1124 -24.13 22.83 -2.90
CA SER A 1124 -24.07 21.59 -2.11
C SER A 1124 -24.07 21.94 -0.63
N SER A 1125 -24.80 21.17 0.15
CA SER A 1125 -24.80 21.23 1.61
C SER A 1125 -24.78 19.80 2.15
N THR A 1126 -23.77 19.47 2.94
CA THR A 1126 -23.58 18.16 3.57
C THR A 1126 -23.48 18.37 5.06
N ARG A 1127 -24.26 17.61 5.82
CA ARG A 1127 -24.16 17.52 7.28
C ARG A 1127 -23.93 16.06 7.65
N ASN A 1128 -22.82 15.79 8.33
CA ASN A 1128 -22.44 14.48 8.83
C ASN A 1128 -22.31 14.55 10.36
N GLN A 1129 -22.83 13.56 11.05
CA GLN A 1129 -22.78 13.45 12.49
C GLN A 1129 -22.46 12.00 12.87
N ASN A 1130 -21.44 11.83 13.71
CA ASN A 1130 -21.12 10.56 14.34
C ASN A 1130 -21.42 10.64 15.83
N GLU A 1131 -22.01 9.58 16.35
CA GLU A 1131 -22.38 9.43 17.75
C GLU A 1131 -21.89 8.07 18.25
N GLN A 1132 -21.48 8.02 19.51
CA GLN A 1132 -21.08 6.80 20.20
C GLN A 1132 -22.11 6.49 21.30
N PHE A 1133 -22.39 5.19 21.49
CA PHE A 1133 -23.27 4.75 22.56
C PHE A 1133 -22.48 4.57 23.86
N THR A 1134 -22.93 5.22 24.93
CA THR A 1134 -22.47 5.06 26.31
C THR A 1134 -23.60 4.48 27.17
N ALA A 1135 -23.25 3.70 28.19
CA ALA A 1135 -24.24 3.02 29.03
C ALA A 1135 -25.05 3.99 29.92
N THR A 1136 -24.48 5.16 30.23
CA THR A 1136 -25.03 6.17 31.13
C THR A 1136 -25.97 7.14 30.42
N GLU A 1137 -25.56 7.71 29.28
CA GLU A 1137 -26.30 8.78 28.58
C GLU A 1137 -26.86 8.37 27.21
N GLY A 1138 -26.55 7.16 26.75
CA GLY A 1138 -27.01 6.66 25.47
C GLY A 1138 -26.18 7.20 24.30
N TRP A 1139 -26.80 7.78 23.28
CA TRP A 1139 -26.08 8.21 22.06
C TRP A 1139 -25.55 9.63 22.19
N VAL A 1140 -24.23 9.76 22.37
CA VAL A 1140 -23.53 11.05 22.52
C VAL A 1140 -22.82 11.41 21.22
N PRO A 1141 -22.98 12.63 20.67
CA PRO A 1141 -22.28 13.08 19.47
C PRO A 1141 -20.78 13.22 19.73
N THR A 1142 -19.95 12.55 18.92
CA THR A 1142 -18.49 12.67 19.01
C THR A 1142 -17.92 13.63 17.97
N THR A 1143 -18.48 13.63 16.76
CA THR A 1143 -18.05 14.56 15.70
C THR A 1143 -19.24 15.03 14.86
N GLU A 1144 -19.28 16.33 14.58
CA GLU A 1144 -20.23 16.90 13.64
C GLU A 1144 -19.50 17.75 12.61
N THR A 1145 -19.84 17.57 11.33
CA THR A 1145 -19.32 18.39 10.23
C THR A 1145 -20.46 18.84 9.33
N SER A 1146 -20.62 20.16 9.21
CA SER A 1146 -21.58 20.81 8.34
C SER A 1146 -20.83 21.66 7.32
N ARG A 1147 -20.98 21.34 6.04
CA ARG A 1147 -20.36 22.05 4.93
C ARG A 1147 -21.41 22.50 3.95
N TRP A 1148 -21.34 23.76 3.53
CA TRP A 1148 -22.06 24.19 2.33
C TRP A 1148 -21.11 24.91 1.36
N SER A 1149 -21.39 24.79 0.08
CA SER A 1149 -20.70 25.51 -0.98
C SER A 1149 -21.67 25.93 -2.07
N PHE A 1150 -21.40 27.07 -2.66
CA PHE A 1150 -22.05 27.65 -3.81
C PHE A 1150 -20.98 27.99 -4.84
N GLN A 1151 -21.08 27.38 -6.01
CA GLN A 1151 -20.17 27.59 -7.13
C GLN A 1151 -20.96 28.10 -8.34
N SER A 1152 -20.50 29.18 -8.94
CA SER A 1152 -20.98 29.70 -10.22
C SER A 1152 -19.85 29.63 -11.22
N ARG A 1153 -20.08 29.06 -12.39
CA ARG A 1153 -19.11 28.99 -13.50
C ARG A 1153 -19.77 29.50 -14.77
N VAL A 1154 -19.12 30.45 -15.42
CA VAL A 1154 -19.53 31.00 -16.71
C VAL A 1154 -18.41 30.73 -17.70
N THR A 1155 -18.68 29.99 -18.76
CA THR A 1155 -17.75 29.74 -19.85
C THR A 1155 -18.24 30.42 -21.12
N TYR A 1156 -17.36 31.18 -21.76
CA TYR A 1156 -17.61 31.89 -22.99
C TYR A 1156 -16.65 31.42 -24.09
N SER A 1157 -17.21 30.93 -25.21
CA SER A 1157 -16.40 30.58 -26.39
C SER A 1157 -16.25 31.80 -27.30
N PHE A 1158 -15.08 32.45 -27.27
CA PHE A 1158 -14.75 33.59 -28.14
C PHE A 1158 -14.52 33.16 -29.59
N SER A 1159 -13.94 31.97 -29.81
CA SER A 1159 -13.77 31.37 -31.13
C SER A 1159 -13.76 29.83 -31.05
N SER A 1160 -13.54 29.13 -32.17
CA SER A 1160 -13.28 27.68 -32.13
C SER A 1160 -11.97 27.32 -31.43
N ARG A 1161 -11.08 28.30 -31.20
CA ARG A 1161 -9.75 28.11 -30.61
C ARG A 1161 -9.60 28.69 -29.21
N VAL A 1162 -10.36 29.72 -28.88
CA VAL A 1162 -10.26 30.48 -27.62
C VAL A 1162 -11.55 30.36 -26.84
N ARG A 1163 -11.45 29.90 -25.59
CA ARG A 1163 -12.51 29.88 -24.60
C ARG A 1163 -12.02 30.60 -23.35
N GLY A 1164 -12.83 31.48 -22.77
CA GLY A 1164 -12.59 31.99 -21.43
C GLY A 1164 -13.63 31.45 -20.47
N GLY A 1165 -13.21 31.22 -19.24
CA GLY A 1165 -14.06 30.87 -18.11
C GLY A 1165 -13.87 31.90 -17.00
N ALA A 1166 -14.94 32.13 -16.26
CA ALA A 1166 -14.88 32.73 -14.94
C ALA A 1166 -15.63 31.82 -13.99
N SER A 1167 -15.06 31.52 -12.83
CA SER A 1167 -15.75 30.82 -11.75
C SER A 1167 -15.61 31.56 -10.43
N PHE A 1168 -16.66 31.48 -9.64
CA PHE A 1168 -16.77 32.04 -8.31
C PHE A 1168 -17.24 30.94 -7.37
N GLU A 1169 -16.52 30.74 -6.28
CA GLU A 1169 -16.84 29.74 -5.27
C GLU A 1169 -16.89 30.39 -3.88
N LEU A 1170 -18.01 30.16 -3.20
CA LEU A 1170 -18.22 30.50 -1.80
C LEU A 1170 -18.51 29.22 -1.03
N GLY A 1171 -17.93 29.05 0.14
CA GLY A 1171 -18.30 27.95 1.01
C GLY A 1171 -17.94 28.21 2.46
N LYS A 1172 -18.58 27.44 3.33
CA LYS A 1172 -18.27 27.40 4.76
C LYS A 1172 -18.28 25.95 5.21
N THR A 1173 -17.26 25.54 5.94
CA THR A 1173 -17.21 24.26 6.65
C THR A 1173 -17.16 24.58 8.14
N LYS A 1174 -18.12 24.07 8.90
CA LYS A 1174 -18.12 24.05 10.36
C LYS A 1174 -17.89 22.62 10.80
N SER A 1175 -16.81 22.38 11.51
CA SER A 1175 -16.47 21.10 12.13
C SER A 1175 -16.37 21.31 13.64
N THR A 1176 -16.81 20.34 14.44
CA THR A 1176 -16.59 20.37 15.88
C THR A 1176 -15.10 20.34 16.21
N THR A 1177 -14.27 19.65 15.41
CA THR A 1177 -12.83 19.50 15.67
C THR A 1177 -11.95 20.56 15.01
N ALA A 1178 -12.29 21.03 13.80
CA ALA A 1178 -11.45 21.96 13.03
C ALA A 1178 -12.02 23.40 12.99
N GLY A 1179 -13.05 23.70 13.78
CA GLY A 1179 -13.69 25.01 13.82
C GLY A 1179 -14.38 25.40 12.50
N GLU A 1180 -14.42 26.71 12.22
CA GLU A 1180 -15.08 27.26 11.03
C GLU A 1180 -14.08 27.74 9.97
N THR A 1181 -14.10 27.11 8.79
CA THR A 1181 -13.33 27.57 7.62
C THR A 1181 -14.24 28.14 6.54
N LYS A 1182 -13.80 29.21 5.88
CA LYS A 1182 -14.54 29.90 4.81
C LYS A 1182 -13.70 29.87 3.53
N ILE A 1183 -14.33 29.52 2.41
CA ILE A 1183 -13.70 29.55 1.08
C ILE A 1183 -14.34 30.68 0.29
N ARG A 1184 -13.51 31.53 -0.30
CA ARG A 1184 -13.91 32.59 -1.24
C ARG A 1184 -12.89 32.62 -2.37
N GLU A 1185 -13.25 32.07 -3.50
CA GLU A 1185 -12.37 31.99 -4.68
C GLU A 1185 -13.02 32.64 -5.88
N PHE A 1186 -12.24 33.41 -6.62
CA PHE A 1186 -12.61 33.94 -7.92
C PHE A 1186 -11.50 33.61 -8.91
N LEU A 1187 -11.83 32.82 -9.93
CA LEU A 1187 -10.90 32.34 -10.95
C LEU A 1187 -11.33 32.84 -12.31
N ILE A 1188 -10.39 33.33 -13.09
CA ILE A 1188 -10.55 33.59 -14.53
C ILE A 1188 -9.57 32.70 -15.26
N ASP A 1189 -10.07 31.87 -16.18
CA ASP A 1189 -9.25 30.99 -17.01
C ASP A 1189 -9.43 31.32 -18.50
N VAL A 1190 -8.36 31.17 -19.28
CA VAL A 1190 -8.41 31.29 -20.75
C VAL A 1190 -7.74 30.07 -21.35
N ASN A 1191 -8.50 29.27 -22.06
CA ASN A 1191 -8.02 28.10 -22.79
C ASN A 1191 -7.84 28.44 -24.27
N ILE A 1192 -6.60 28.38 -24.74
CA ILE A 1192 -6.21 28.59 -26.14
C ILE A 1192 -5.72 27.28 -26.70
N SER A 1193 -6.50 26.69 -27.61
CA SER A 1193 -6.10 25.49 -28.34
C SER A 1193 -5.26 25.86 -29.57
N ILE A 1194 -3.96 25.58 -29.52
CA ILE A 1194 -3.03 25.76 -30.63
C ILE A 1194 -2.91 24.42 -31.38
N ARG A 1195 -3.23 24.39 -32.67
CA ARG A 1195 -2.85 23.30 -33.58
C ARG A 1195 -1.63 23.74 -34.36
N GLY A 1196 -0.53 22.99 -34.26
CA GLY A 1196 0.57 23.07 -35.22
C GLY A 1196 0.08 22.62 -36.59
N ASN A 1197 0.53 23.31 -37.64
CA ASN A 1197 0.24 22.94 -39.03
C ASN A 1197 0.94 21.65 -39.41
#